data_AF-A0AAN8MB31-F1
#
_entry.id   AF-A0AAN8MB31-F1
#
_cell.length_a   1.000
_cell.length_b   1.000
_cell.length_c   1.000
_cell.angle_alpha   90.00
_cell.angle_beta   90.00
_cell.angle_gamma   90.00
#
_symmetry.space_group_name_H-M   'P 1'
#
loop_
_entity.id
_entity.type
_entity.pdbx_description
1 polymer ?
#
loop_
_entity_poly.entity_id
_entity_poly.type
_entity_poly.pdbx_seq_one_letter_code
_entity_poly.pdbx_strand_id
1 'polypeptide(L)'
;MEEDDCETKVLGKESKKSNATSKMEDEEMEGGELCYESAGALRWKEGLQQKASEAFLRQQRAAPNLRKLVYGTVAEVDGDGEEDEEELGGLFRVSRPEKGKKHRADGVDCSRFDPDAAHNWDLEEMLDSIRDCFVTGKWEDDQDAATLLKEDEELYGDFEDLETGEVHKGKAGKQKDQAKEESDDDEEDDDEEEKPMTVDDETQKNKRLEKKRRLKERFDTEYDDGDATYFDDLKEEMQKQAELNRAEFEDVDDETRVQYEGFRPGMYVRLEIPSLPCEFVTNFDPHYPIILGALGASEGNVGYLQMRLKKHRWHNRILKTRDPLILSLGWRRFQTIPLYHIEDHNGRHRLLKYTPQHMHCGATIWGPITPQGTGFLAVQSVAGTKTSFRIAATGVVLDLDKSVTIVKKLKLIGYPYKIYKNTSFIKGMFNTVLEVAKFEGASIRTVSGVRGQIKKALSTPAGAYRATFEDRLLMSDIVFLRSWYPVSVPQLYNPVTSLLMPAGQKDSWSGMRTVGQLKHDLGIRKKPNTDSLYKPVVRAQRHFNKLHIPRQLQKALPFKSKPKQDQPKGKTPKDLQRPAVIREPHERKVAALLNALSTVHNYKSKKAHTAQHAKHKDFLRQRDKAEEDKLKRQKEAKKKLYRMMGQKEKKRQRSSLKGAPQDD
;
A
#
# COMPACT_ATOMS: atom_id res chain seq x y z
N MET A 1 -12.42 -67.27 12.39
CA MET A 1 -11.11 -66.60 12.23
C MET A 1 -10.99 -65.45 13.21
N GLU A 2 -10.77 -65.69 14.49
CA GLU A 2 -10.81 -66.90 15.35
C GLU A 2 -10.58 -66.32 16.77
N GLU A 3 -11.34 -66.58 17.86
CA GLU A 3 -11.80 -67.84 18.45
C GLU A 3 -10.67 -68.89 18.60
N ASP A 4 -10.30 -69.35 19.78
CA ASP A 4 -10.61 -68.89 21.15
C ASP A 4 -9.59 -69.54 22.13
N ASP A 5 -9.81 -69.38 23.45
CA ASP A 5 -9.24 -70.16 24.57
C ASP A 5 -7.71 -70.06 24.85
N CYS A 6 -7.16 -69.99 26.07
CA CYS A 6 -7.52 -70.37 27.46
C CYS A 6 -6.72 -71.61 27.96
N GLU A 7 -6.92 -71.97 29.24
CA GLU A 7 -6.23 -72.98 30.07
C GLU A 7 -4.81 -72.63 30.58
N THR A 8 -4.34 -73.03 31.78
CA THR A 8 -4.89 -73.20 33.16
C THR A 8 -3.66 -73.38 34.13
N LYS A 9 -3.60 -73.88 35.39
CA LYS A 9 -4.46 -74.50 36.46
C LYS A 9 -3.58 -74.49 37.76
N VAL A 10 -4.03 -74.58 39.03
CA VAL A 10 -5.10 -73.91 39.83
C VAL A 10 -4.79 -74.16 41.35
N LEU A 11 -5.58 -73.63 42.30
CA LEU A 11 -5.58 -73.82 43.80
C LEU A 11 -4.83 -72.78 44.67
N GLY A 12 -5.38 -72.31 45.81
CA GLY A 12 -6.78 -72.40 46.26
C GLY A 12 -7.07 -72.10 47.75
N LYS A 13 -8.32 -71.65 48.01
CA LYS A 13 -9.05 -71.57 49.33
C LYS A 13 -8.49 -70.59 50.39
N GLU A 14 -9.26 -69.99 51.33
CA GLU A 14 -10.70 -69.80 51.62
C GLU A 14 -10.83 -68.62 52.62
N SER A 15 -11.95 -67.92 52.88
CA SER A 15 -13.34 -67.93 52.37
C SER A 15 -14.11 -66.62 52.69
N LYS A 16 -14.91 -66.11 51.72
CA LYS A 16 -16.25 -65.43 51.81
C LYS A 16 -16.51 -64.35 52.91
N LYS A 17 -16.91 -63.11 52.58
CA LYS A 17 -18.27 -62.62 52.15
C LYS A 17 -19.34 -62.72 53.27
N SER A 18 -20.32 -61.80 53.41
CA SER A 18 -20.91 -60.82 52.46
C SER A 18 -21.45 -59.53 53.12
N ASN A 19 -22.08 -58.67 52.31
CA ASN A 19 -22.51 -57.28 52.58
C ASN A 19 -24.01 -57.13 52.94
N ALA A 20 -24.37 -55.94 53.43
CA ALA A 20 -25.69 -55.28 53.41
C ALA A 20 -26.81 -55.71 54.40
N THR A 21 -27.68 -54.73 54.68
CA THR A 21 -28.74 -54.70 55.72
C THR A 21 -30.16 -54.70 55.13
N SER A 22 -31.15 -55.23 55.88
CA SER A 22 -32.53 -54.71 55.89
C SER A 22 -33.39 -55.33 57.00
N LYS A 23 -34.23 -54.51 57.66
CA LYS A 23 -35.34 -54.88 58.58
C LYS A 23 -34.96 -55.57 59.91
N MET A 24 -35.85 -55.68 60.91
CA MET A 24 -36.79 -54.73 61.56
C MET A 24 -37.45 -55.49 62.74
N GLU A 25 -37.97 -54.77 63.74
CA GLU A 25 -38.93 -55.22 64.78
C GLU A 25 -38.43 -56.09 65.98
N ASP A 26 -39.24 -56.04 67.04
CA ASP A 26 -39.29 -56.76 68.34
C ASP A 26 -38.27 -56.47 69.48
N GLU A 27 -38.67 -55.47 70.27
CA GLU A 27 -38.68 -55.30 71.75
C GLU A 27 -38.03 -56.34 72.70
N GLU A 28 -37.31 -55.86 73.73
CA GLU A 28 -37.75 -55.91 75.15
C GLU A 28 -36.91 -54.98 76.07
N MET A 29 -37.20 -54.96 77.39
CA MET A 29 -36.64 -54.07 78.45
C MET A 29 -35.17 -54.45 78.84
N GLU A 30 -34.41 -53.76 79.72
CA GLU A 30 -34.74 -52.87 80.85
C GLU A 30 -33.56 -51.98 81.30
N GLY A 31 -33.86 -50.80 81.88
CA GLY A 31 -33.11 -50.22 83.02
C GLY A 31 -31.78 -49.46 82.78
N GLY A 32 -31.70 -48.20 83.22
CA GLY A 32 -30.43 -47.45 83.30
C GLY A 32 -30.58 -45.92 83.28
N GLU A 33 -30.95 -45.31 84.40
CA GLU A 33 -31.22 -43.87 84.48
C GLU A 33 -29.97 -43.01 84.74
N LEU A 34 -29.96 -41.80 84.15
CA LEU A 34 -29.42 -40.57 84.73
C LEU A 34 -27.90 -40.45 84.98
N CYS A 35 -27.20 -39.80 84.03
CA CYS A 35 -26.18 -38.78 84.36
C CYS A 35 -26.03 -37.77 83.21
N TYR A 36 -26.04 -36.47 83.53
CA TYR A 36 -25.88 -35.37 82.59
C TYR A 36 -24.83 -34.38 83.10
N GLU A 37 -23.67 -34.27 82.42
CA GLU A 37 -22.76 -33.15 82.63
C GLU A 37 -21.90 -32.85 81.39
N SER A 38 -21.24 -31.68 81.39
CA SER A 38 -20.82 -30.98 80.16
C SER A 38 -19.33 -31.11 79.83
N ALA A 39 -19.00 -31.26 78.55
CA ALA A 39 -17.61 -31.31 78.05
C ALA A 39 -17.44 -30.66 76.65
N GLY A 40 -18.04 -29.50 76.41
CA GLY A 40 -17.99 -28.77 75.12
C GLY A 40 -16.63 -28.15 74.73
N ALA A 41 -15.51 -28.86 74.87
CA ALA A 41 -14.16 -28.26 74.91
C ALA A 41 -13.26 -28.49 73.66
N LEU A 42 -13.65 -29.34 72.70
CA LEU A 42 -12.71 -29.86 71.67
C LEU A 42 -13.07 -29.56 70.21
N ARG A 43 -14.24 -28.96 69.92
CA ARG A 43 -14.79 -28.79 68.55
C ARG A 43 -13.97 -27.89 67.61
N TRP A 44 -12.99 -27.15 68.13
CA TRP A 44 -12.08 -26.35 67.30
C TRP A 44 -11.05 -27.20 66.55
N LYS A 45 -10.70 -28.39 67.07
CA LYS A 45 -9.80 -29.35 66.40
C LYS A 45 -10.49 -30.18 65.31
N GLU A 46 -11.81 -30.35 65.40
CA GLU A 46 -12.60 -31.03 64.36
C GLU A 46 -12.43 -30.30 63.00
N GLY A 47 -12.07 -31.04 61.95
CA GLY A 47 -11.90 -30.49 60.60
C GLY A 47 -10.76 -29.50 60.44
N LEU A 48 -9.73 -29.47 61.31
CA LEU A 48 -8.63 -28.48 61.22
C LEU A 48 -7.91 -28.51 59.86
N GLN A 49 -7.64 -29.68 59.28
CA GLN A 49 -7.07 -29.80 57.92
C GLN A 49 -8.02 -29.29 56.83
N GLN A 50 -9.33 -29.55 56.95
CA GLN A 50 -10.32 -29.03 56.00
C GLN A 50 -10.38 -27.50 56.07
N LYS A 51 -10.51 -26.94 57.28
CA LYS A 51 -10.45 -25.49 57.55
C LYS A 51 -9.15 -24.86 57.06
N ALA A 52 -8.00 -25.55 57.19
CA ALA A 52 -6.72 -25.09 56.67
C ALA A 52 -6.66 -25.13 55.13
N SER A 53 -7.18 -26.18 54.49
CA SER A 53 -7.26 -26.25 53.01
C SER A 53 -8.25 -25.25 52.42
N GLU A 54 -9.40 -25.04 53.08
CA GLU A 54 -10.34 -23.97 52.74
C GLU A 54 -9.75 -22.59 52.97
N ALA A 55 -9.01 -22.37 54.07
CA ALA A 55 -8.29 -21.13 54.31
C ALA A 55 -7.22 -20.88 53.24
N PHE A 56 -6.43 -21.90 52.87
CA PHE A 56 -5.42 -21.82 51.82
C PHE A 56 -6.04 -21.52 50.44
N LEU A 57 -7.12 -22.23 50.06
CA LEU A 57 -7.86 -21.95 48.82
C LEU A 57 -8.52 -20.56 48.84
N ARG A 58 -9.00 -20.11 50.01
CA ARG A 58 -9.56 -18.76 50.22
C ARG A 58 -8.47 -17.68 50.19
N GLN A 59 -7.24 -18.01 50.59
CA GLN A 59 -6.08 -17.15 50.54
C GLN A 59 -5.50 -17.06 49.12
N GLN A 60 -5.46 -18.16 48.35
CA GLN A 60 -5.20 -18.12 46.90
C GLN A 60 -6.28 -17.33 46.16
N ARG A 61 -7.57 -17.53 46.46
CA ARG A 61 -8.69 -16.75 45.88
C ARG A 61 -8.72 -15.28 46.34
N ALA A 62 -8.01 -14.94 47.41
CA ALA A 62 -7.81 -13.57 47.90
C ALA A 62 -6.46 -12.96 47.48
N ALA A 63 -5.58 -13.73 46.83
CA ALA A 63 -4.36 -13.19 46.24
C ALA A 63 -4.74 -12.18 45.14
N PRO A 64 -4.07 -11.01 45.07
CA PRO A 64 -4.48 -9.92 44.19
C PRO A 64 -4.16 -10.23 42.73
N ASN A 65 -5.05 -10.96 42.05
CA ASN A 65 -4.97 -11.19 40.61
C ASN A 65 -5.19 -9.85 39.87
N LEU A 66 -4.12 -9.28 39.32
CA LEU A 66 -4.15 -7.97 38.63
C LEU A 66 -5.22 -7.90 37.53
N ARG A 67 -5.44 -8.98 36.75
CA ARG A 67 -6.49 -9.03 35.73
C ARG A 67 -7.87 -8.72 36.30
N LYS A 68 -8.17 -9.20 37.51
CA LYS A 68 -9.45 -8.98 38.20
C LYS A 68 -9.54 -7.59 38.84
N LEU A 69 -8.40 -6.94 39.11
CA LEU A 69 -8.36 -5.55 39.57
C LEU A 69 -8.51 -4.55 38.41
N VAL A 70 -7.91 -4.84 37.24
CA VAL A 70 -7.93 -3.97 36.05
C VAL A 70 -9.19 -4.15 35.19
N TYR A 71 -9.64 -5.39 34.98
CA TYR A 71 -10.76 -5.71 34.08
C TYR A 71 -11.99 -6.31 34.80
N GLY A 72 -11.92 -6.52 36.12
CA GLY A 72 -13.11 -6.83 36.89
C GLY A 72 -14.03 -5.61 36.91
N THR A 73 -15.34 -5.83 36.75
CA THR A 73 -16.32 -4.77 37.00
C THR A 73 -16.12 -4.25 38.43
N VAL A 74 -15.65 -3.01 38.54
CA VAL A 74 -15.67 -2.28 39.81
C VAL A 74 -17.13 -2.19 40.21
N ALA A 75 -17.52 -2.98 41.21
CA ALA A 75 -18.70 -2.66 41.96
C ALA A 75 -18.39 -1.34 42.65
N GLU A 76 -19.01 -0.26 42.17
CA GLU A 76 -19.13 0.99 42.90
C GLU A 76 -19.94 0.68 44.16
N VAL A 77 -19.22 0.27 45.21
CA VAL A 77 -19.72 0.29 46.57
C VAL A 77 -19.75 1.77 46.93
N ASP A 78 -20.91 2.39 46.79
CA ASP A 78 -21.17 3.76 47.23
C ASP A 78 -20.74 3.89 48.69
N GLY A 79 -19.58 4.52 48.89
CA GLY A 79 -18.82 4.51 50.14
C GLY A 79 -19.25 5.57 51.15
N ASP A 80 -20.45 6.12 51.01
CA ASP A 80 -21.06 7.08 51.95
C ASP A 80 -21.91 6.34 53.01
N GLY A 81 -21.41 5.19 53.48
CA GLY A 81 -21.90 4.50 54.68
C GLY A 81 -20.93 4.74 55.83
N GLU A 82 -21.43 5.35 56.92
CA GLU A 82 -20.62 5.68 58.10
C GLU A 82 -20.01 4.41 58.73
N GLU A 83 -18.75 4.48 59.17
CA GLU A 83 -18.06 3.34 59.79
C GLU A 83 -18.49 3.14 61.26
N ASP A 84 -19.59 2.43 61.47
CA ASP A 84 -19.96 1.89 62.78
C ASP A 84 -18.89 0.89 63.27
N GLU A 85 -18.07 1.31 64.26
CA GLU A 85 -17.12 0.42 64.94
C GLU A 85 -17.89 -0.60 65.81
N GLU A 86 -18.10 -1.82 65.30
CA GLU A 86 -18.62 -2.96 66.08
C GLU A 86 -17.65 -3.37 67.22
N GLU A 87 -17.72 -2.69 68.36
CA GLU A 87 -16.97 -3.04 69.57
C GLU A 87 -17.43 -4.38 70.18
N LEU A 88 -16.72 -5.46 69.85
CA LEU A 88 -16.90 -6.75 70.50
C LEU A 88 -16.33 -6.75 71.94
N GLY A 89 -17.14 -6.26 72.88
CA GLY A 89 -16.93 -6.44 74.32
C GLY A 89 -15.91 -5.49 74.97
N GLY A 90 -15.66 -4.32 74.37
CA GLY A 90 -14.99 -3.18 75.04
C GLY A 90 -13.52 -3.36 75.45
N LEU A 91 -12.86 -4.46 75.06
CA LEU A 91 -11.45 -4.73 75.42
C LEU A 91 -10.56 -5.19 74.26
N PHE A 92 -11.13 -5.50 73.08
CA PHE A 92 -10.37 -6.00 71.91
C PHE A 92 -10.80 -5.31 70.61
N ARG A 93 -9.93 -4.48 70.05
CA ARG A 93 -10.10 -3.91 68.71
C ARG A 93 -9.64 -4.94 67.68
N VAL A 94 -10.58 -5.49 66.89
CA VAL A 94 -10.26 -6.49 65.85
C VAL A 94 -9.55 -5.79 64.69
N SER A 95 -8.24 -5.98 64.57
CA SER A 95 -7.43 -5.46 63.47
C SER A 95 -7.73 -6.17 62.14
N ARG A 96 -8.86 -5.82 61.54
CA ARG A 96 -9.10 -6.03 60.10
C ARG A 96 -7.95 -5.31 59.36
N PRO A 97 -7.15 -5.98 58.50
CA PRO A 97 -6.05 -5.31 57.80
C PRO A 97 -6.60 -4.16 56.95
N GLU A 98 -5.95 -3.01 57.01
CA GLU A 98 -6.50 -1.75 56.50
C GLU A 98 -6.90 -1.85 55.02
N LYS A 99 -8.20 -1.69 54.75
CA LYS A 99 -8.67 -1.30 53.40
C LYS A 99 -8.32 0.17 53.07
N GLY A 100 -7.79 0.92 54.04
CA GLY A 100 -7.40 2.32 53.98
C GLY A 100 -6.20 2.67 53.08
N LYS A 101 -5.60 1.70 52.38
CA LYS A 101 -4.63 1.97 51.29
C LYS A 101 -5.05 1.41 49.93
N LYS A 102 -6.35 1.44 49.63
CA LYS A 102 -6.80 1.66 48.25
C LYS A 102 -6.41 3.08 47.79
N HIS A 103 -5.13 3.30 47.50
CA HIS A 103 -4.72 4.46 46.71
C HIS A 103 -5.51 4.43 45.38
N ARG A 104 -6.10 5.57 45.00
CA ARG A 104 -6.68 5.75 43.68
C ARG A 104 -5.53 5.77 42.66
N ALA A 105 -5.13 4.61 42.14
CA ALA A 105 -4.19 4.53 41.03
C ALA A 105 -4.75 5.29 39.81
N ASP A 106 -6.06 5.16 39.57
CA ASP A 106 -6.84 5.92 38.58
C ASP A 106 -6.99 7.42 38.91
N GLY A 107 -6.46 7.86 40.06
CA GLY A 107 -6.46 9.26 40.52
C GLY A 107 -5.18 10.03 40.18
N VAL A 108 -4.19 9.39 39.55
CA VAL A 108 -2.96 10.05 39.08
C VAL A 108 -3.13 10.42 37.60
N ASP A 109 -2.91 11.70 37.26
CA ASP A 109 -3.09 12.20 35.90
C ASP A 109 -2.01 11.66 34.95
N CYS A 110 -2.40 10.75 34.06
CA CYS A 110 -1.52 10.11 33.08
C CYS A 110 -0.86 11.09 32.08
N SER A 111 -1.24 12.36 32.04
CA SER A 111 -0.54 13.40 31.26
C SER A 111 0.73 13.92 31.95
N ARG A 112 0.95 13.56 33.22
CA ARG A 112 2.06 14.00 34.06
C ARG A 112 2.90 12.81 34.53
N PHE A 113 4.12 12.72 34.03
CA PHE A 113 5.13 11.80 34.55
C PHE A 113 5.93 12.49 35.66
N ASP A 114 5.55 12.27 36.92
CA ASP A 114 6.41 12.56 38.07
C ASP A 114 7.36 11.38 38.29
N PRO A 115 8.69 11.53 38.15
CA PRO A 115 9.63 10.44 38.35
C PRO A 115 9.74 10.08 39.84
N ASP A 116 9.76 8.77 40.16
CA ASP A 116 9.86 8.26 41.53
C ASP A 116 11.20 8.59 42.20
N ALA A 117 11.24 9.74 42.88
CA ALA A 117 12.33 10.15 43.77
C ALA A 117 12.35 9.38 45.11
N ALA A 118 11.65 8.24 45.21
CA ALA A 118 11.55 7.41 46.40
C ALA A 118 12.85 6.60 46.70
N HIS A 119 13.73 6.47 45.70
CA HIS A 119 14.94 5.66 45.78
C HIS A 119 16.19 6.55 45.88
N ASN A 120 17.01 6.29 46.90
CA ASN A 120 18.25 7.03 47.15
C ASN A 120 19.46 6.27 46.58
N TRP A 121 19.76 6.52 45.31
CA TRP A 121 20.76 5.79 44.51
C TRP A 121 22.22 5.92 45.01
N ASP A 122 22.48 6.81 45.98
CA ASP A 122 23.78 6.96 46.64
C ASP A 122 24.06 5.84 47.69
N LEU A 123 23.11 4.95 47.96
CA LEU A 123 23.26 3.85 48.92
C LEU A 123 23.84 2.59 48.27
N GLU A 124 25.01 2.16 48.74
CA GLU A 124 25.75 1.00 48.22
C GLU A 124 24.94 -0.31 48.33
N GLU A 125 24.16 -0.50 49.41
CA GLU A 125 23.22 -1.64 49.55
C GLU A 125 22.15 -1.67 48.43
N MET A 126 21.71 -0.50 47.95
CA MET A 126 20.75 -0.43 46.84
C MET A 126 21.45 -0.67 45.50
N LEU A 127 22.64 -0.10 45.29
CA LEU A 127 23.47 -0.36 44.11
C LEU A 127 23.80 -1.86 43.96
N ASP A 128 23.95 -2.56 45.08
CA ASP A 128 24.18 -4.01 45.10
C ASP A 128 22.92 -4.80 44.77
N SER A 129 21.75 -4.38 45.26
CA SER A 129 20.45 -5.01 44.91
C SER A 129 20.08 -4.92 43.43
N ILE A 130 20.70 -3.98 42.68
CA ILE A 130 20.50 -3.81 41.23
C ILE A 130 21.74 -4.21 40.42
N ARG A 131 22.82 -4.67 41.05
CA ARG A 131 24.12 -4.98 40.40
C ARG A 131 23.95 -6.05 39.32
N ASP A 132 23.04 -7.01 39.55
CA ASP A 132 22.69 -8.10 38.65
C ASP A 132 21.80 -7.66 37.47
N CYS A 133 21.24 -6.43 37.48
CA CYS A 133 20.62 -5.81 36.30
C CYS A 133 21.66 -5.16 35.36
N PHE A 134 22.94 -5.14 35.74
CA PHE A 134 24.04 -4.59 34.94
C PHE A 134 25.03 -5.68 34.52
N VAL A 135 25.95 -5.34 33.60
CA VAL A 135 27.00 -6.23 33.06
C VAL A 135 28.10 -6.56 34.09
N THR A 136 27.89 -6.21 35.37
CA THR A 136 28.83 -6.43 36.49
C THR A 136 28.29 -7.37 37.56
N GLY A 137 27.07 -7.89 37.40
CA GLY A 137 26.47 -8.88 38.29
C GLY A 137 26.20 -10.22 37.61
N LYS A 138 25.56 -11.14 38.34
CA LYS A 138 25.33 -12.53 37.95
C LYS A 138 23.89 -12.74 37.55
N TRP A 139 23.67 -13.13 36.29
CA TRP A 139 22.33 -13.27 35.72
C TRP A 139 21.77 -14.68 35.96
N GLU A 140 22.64 -15.69 35.91
CA GLU A 140 22.41 -17.09 36.28
C GLU A 140 23.73 -17.65 36.89
N ASP A 141 23.70 -18.75 37.63
CA ASP A 141 24.91 -19.39 38.19
C ASP A 141 25.93 -19.80 37.10
N ASP A 142 25.44 -20.14 35.90
CA ASP A 142 26.26 -20.50 34.72
C ASP A 142 26.61 -19.30 33.80
N GLN A 143 26.14 -18.08 34.10
CA GLN A 143 26.31 -16.89 33.23
C GLN A 143 26.81 -15.66 34.00
N ASP A 144 28.10 -15.69 34.34
CA ASP A 144 28.81 -14.57 34.98
C ASP A 144 29.29 -13.55 33.93
N ALA A 145 28.70 -12.35 33.93
CA ALA A 145 29.01 -11.33 32.92
C ALA A 145 30.49 -10.88 32.97
N ALA A 146 31.16 -11.02 34.12
CA ALA A 146 32.58 -10.73 34.28
C ALA A 146 33.50 -11.80 33.65
N THR A 147 32.99 -12.98 33.27
CA THR A 147 33.71 -13.92 32.41
C THR A 147 33.49 -13.62 30.93
N LEU A 148 32.26 -13.29 30.52
CA LEU A 148 31.96 -12.95 29.12
C LEU A 148 32.78 -11.76 28.62
N LEU A 149 32.90 -10.69 29.42
CA LEU A 149 33.74 -9.53 29.04
C LEU A 149 35.23 -9.87 28.91
N LYS A 150 35.73 -10.84 29.69
CA LYS A 150 37.12 -11.32 29.55
C LYS A 150 37.31 -12.21 28.34
N GLU A 151 36.32 -13.05 28.00
CA GLU A 151 36.38 -13.85 26.77
C GLU A 151 36.33 -12.97 25.52
N ASP A 152 35.59 -11.85 25.52
CA ASP A 152 35.58 -10.86 24.41
C ASP A 152 36.91 -10.08 24.32
N GLU A 153 37.51 -9.70 25.46
CA GLU A 153 38.82 -9.02 25.51
C GLU A 153 39.99 -9.94 25.11
N GLU A 154 39.94 -11.24 25.46
CA GLU A 154 40.87 -12.25 24.95
C GLU A 154 40.65 -12.54 23.45
N LEU A 155 39.40 -12.61 22.97
CA LEU A 155 39.06 -12.91 21.57
C LEU A 155 39.56 -11.84 20.57
N TYR A 156 39.70 -10.58 21.02
CA TYR A 156 40.25 -9.48 20.22
C TYR A 156 41.70 -9.10 20.59
N GLY A 157 42.30 -9.71 21.61
CA GLY A 157 43.59 -9.30 22.18
C GLY A 157 44.85 -9.92 21.56
N ASP A 158 44.70 -11.07 20.88
CA ASP A 158 45.79 -11.83 20.25
C ASP A 158 45.62 -11.87 18.72
N PHE A 159 46.40 -11.07 17.99
CA PHE A 159 46.47 -11.17 16.53
C PHE A 159 47.75 -11.93 16.12
N GLU A 160 47.56 -13.04 15.41
CA GLU A 160 48.62 -13.92 14.89
C GLU A 160 48.82 -13.62 13.39
N ASP A 161 50.00 -13.13 12.99
CA ASP A 161 50.24 -12.76 11.59
C ASP A 161 50.68 -13.98 10.76
N LEU A 162 49.81 -14.39 9.82
CA LEU A 162 49.86 -15.68 9.14
C LEU A 162 50.89 -15.78 8.00
N GLU A 163 51.78 -14.79 7.87
CA GLU A 163 52.96 -14.80 6.97
C GLU A 163 54.29 -14.84 7.75
N THR A 164 54.28 -14.74 9.11
CA THR A 164 55.49 -14.84 9.97
C THR A 164 55.34 -15.69 11.23
N GLY A 165 54.13 -15.92 11.76
CA GLY A 165 53.88 -16.81 12.90
C GLY A 165 54.13 -16.22 14.29
N GLU A 166 54.34 -14.90 14.42
CA GLU A 166 54.40 -14.24 15.74
C GLU A 166 53.01 -13.82 16.24
N VAL A 167 52.71 -14.13 17.50
CA VAL A 167 51.46 -13.75 18.18
C VAL A 167 51.65 -12.44 18.94
N HIS A 168 51.11 -11.33 18.43
CA HIS A 168 51.20 -10.03 19.08
C HIS A 168 50.15 -9.85 20.19
N LYS A 169 50.50 -10.24 21.42
CA LYS A 169 49.69 -9.96 22.62
C LYS A 169 49.68 -8.48 22.97
N GLY A 170 48.50 -7.86 23.05
CA GLY A 170 48.34 -6.45 23.42
C GLY A 170 48.71 -6.12 24.88
N LYS A 171 49.94 -5.65 25.15
CA LYS A 171 50.34 -5.18 26.49
C LYS A 171 49.86 -3.76 26.80
N ALA A 172 48.91 -3.62 27.73
CA ALA A 172 48.67 -2.37 28.43
C ALA A 172 49.93 -1.92 29.18
N GLY A 173 50.33 -0.65 29.02
CA GLY A 173 51.71 -0.23 29.24
C GLY A 173 52.11 0.10 30.69
N LYS A 174 53.34 -0.29 31.05
CA LYS A 174 54.19 0.40 32.04
C LYS A 174 55.67 0.28 31.61
N GLN A 175 56.51 1.16 32.15
CA GLN A 175 57.83 1.49 31.60
C GLN A 175 58.98 0.68 32.25
N LYS A 176 60.01 0.36 31.46
CA LYS A 176 61.47 0.39 31.79
C LYS A 176 61.98 -0.49 32.97
N ASP A 177 63.24 -0.95 33.00
CA ASP A 177 64.42 -0.74 32.14
C ASP A 177 65.37 -1.95 32.28
N GLN A 178 66.17 -2.27 31.23
CA GLN A 178 67.46 -3.00 31.26
C GLN A 178 67.48 -4.49 31.71
N ALA A 179 68.45 -5.33 31.30
CA ALA A 179 69.27 -5.40 30.07
C ALA A 179 70.11 -6.70 30.05
N LYS A 180 70.21 -7.38 28.87
CA LYS A 180 71.23 -8.40 28.50
C LYS A 180 71.25 -9.70 29.37
N GLU A 181 71.83 -10.83 28.95
CA GLU A 181 72.68 -11.22 27.80
C GLU A 181 72.49 -12.74 27.53
N GLU A 182 72.75 -13.22 26.28
CA GLU A 182 73.29 -14.53 25.82
C GLU A 182 72.89 -15.90 26.52
N SER A 183 72.81 -17.06 25.86
CA SER A 183 73.20 -17.55 24.50
C SER A 183 72.37 -18.79 24.07
N ASP A 184 72.64 -19.33 22.87
CA ASP A 184 72.42 -20.74 22.47
C ASP A 184 73.20 -21.72 23.40
N ASP A 185 73.07 -23.06 23.43
CA ASP A 185 72.82 -24.08 22.39
C ASP A 185 71.95 -25.28 22.87
N ASP A 186 71.44 -26.07 21.92
CA ASP A 186 70.79 -27.39 22.11
C ASP A 186 71.77 -28.56 21.78
N GLU A 187 71.88 -29.59 22.64
CA GLU A 187 72.50 -30.93 22.43
C GLU A 187 72.27 -31.76 23.73
N GLU A 188 71.97 -33.07 23.82
CA GLU A 188 71.73 -34.18 22.88
C GLU A 188 70.63 -35.14 23.44
N ASP A 189 69.99 -35.89 22.53
CA ASP A 189 69.41 -37.26 22.57
C ASP A 189 68.73 -37.95 23.79
N ASP A 190 67.64 -38.64 23.41
CA ASP A 190 67.18 -40.02 23.74
C ASP A 190 66.24 -40.42 24.91
N ASP A 191 65.55 -41.53 24.57
CA ASP A 191 64.82 -42.54 25.35
C ASP A 191 63.42 -42.30 25.95
N GLU A 192 62.63 -43.38 25.90
CA GLU A 192 61.21 -43.47 26.28
C GLU A 192 60.99 -43.62 27.80
N GLU A 193 59.96 -42.97 28.36
CA GLU A 193 59.15 -43.60 29.43
C GLU A 193 57.83 -42.84 29.69
N GLU A 194 56.69 -43.53 29.61
CA GLU A 194 55.39 -42.96 29.97
C GLU A 194 55.31 -42.59 31.46
N LYS A 195 54.84 -41.38 31.78
CA LYS A 195 54.51 -40.95 33.15
C LYS A 195 53.10 -40.34 33.19
N PRO A 196 52.33 -40.56 34.28
CA PRO A 196 50.87 -40.44 34.26
C PRO A 196 50.36 -38.99 34.15
N MET A 197 49.25 -38.81 33.45
CA MET A 197 48.59 -37.51 33.28
C MET A 197 48.13 -36.91 34.62
N THR A 198 48.39 -35.62 34.81
CA THR A 198 47.81 -34.83 35.90
C THR A 198 46.42 -34.31 35.51
N VAL A 199 45.54 -34.17 36.50
CA VAL A 199 44.10 -33.87 36.31
C VAL A 199 43.86 -32.55 35.56
N ASP A 200 44.74 -31.56 35.73
CA ASP A 200 44.62 -30.26 35.04
C ASP A 200 44.65 -30.40 33.51
N ASP A 201 45.44 -31.33 32.96
CA ASP A 201 45.60 -31.50 31.52
C ASP A 201 44.35 -32.14 30.87
N GLU A 202 43.62 -33.01 31.58
CA GLU A 202 42.31 -33.47 31.15
C GLU A 202 41.27 -32.35 31.16
N THR A 203 41.26 -31.47 32.18
CA THR A 203 40.32 -30.33 32.19
C THR A 203 40.63 -29.32 31.10
N GLN A 204 41.90 -29.10 30.75
CA GLN A 204 42.30 -28.23 29.64
C GLN A 204 41.98 -28.87 28.28
N LYS A 205 42.18 -30.19 28.10
CA LYS A 205 41.75 -30.92 26.90
C LYS A 205 40.22 -30.85 26.73
N ASN A 206 39.45 -31.05 27.80
CA ASN A 206 37.99 -30.93 27.76
C ASN A 206 37.53 -29.51 27.43
N LYS A 207 38.12 -28.47 28.04
CA LYS A 207 37.85 -27.06 27.67
C LYS A 207 38.21 -26.76 26.21
N ARG A 208 39.31 -27.29 25.67
CA ARG A 208 39.67 -27.16 24.25
C ARG A 208 38.73 -27.92 23.32
N LEU A 209 38.27 -29.11 23.72
CA LEU A 209 37.27 -29.89 22.97
C LEU A 209 35.91 -29.20 22.96
N GLU A 210 35.48 -28.63 24.09
CA GLU A 210 34.24 -27.87 24.15
C GLU A 210 34.32 -26.54 23.38
N LYS A 211 35.44 -25.80 23.47
CA LYS A 211 35.67 -24.63 22.60
C LYS A 211 35.65 -25.03 21.11
N LYS A 212 36.26 -26.16 20.72
CA LYS A 212 36.16 -26.70 19.35
C LYS A 212 34.73 -27.14 18.98
N ARG A 213 33.96 -27.71 19.91
CA ARG A 213 32.57 -28.13 19.66
C ARG A 213 31.68 -26.91 19.46
N ARG A 214 31.73 -25.91 20.35
CA ARG A 214 30.99 -24.63 20.22
C ARG A 214 31.39 -23.84 18.97
N LEU A 215 32.67 -23.84 18.59
CA LEU A 215 33.13 -23.19 17.36
C LEU A 215 32.63 -23.93 16.11
N LYS A 216 32.60 -25.27 16.12
CA LYS A 216 32.00 -26.07 15.05
C LYS A 216 30.48 -25.88 14.98
N GLU A 217 29.78 -25.90 16.12
CA GLU A 217 28.34 -25.64 16.21
C GLU A 217 27.99 -24.28 15.60
N ARG A 218 28.74 -23.22 15.91
CA ARG A 218 28.59 -21.89 15.28
C ARG A 218 28.89 -21.90 13.77
N PHE A 219 29.99 -22.52 13.36
CA PHE A 219 30.40 -22.58 11.94
C PHE A 219 29.40 -23.38 11.08
N ASP A 220 28.90 -24.50 11.60
CA ASP A 220 27.86 -25.30 10.96
C ASP A 220 26.58 -24.45 10.78
N THR A 221 26.13 -23.71 11.80
CA THR A 221 24.97 -22.80 11.64
C THR A 221 25.21 -21.64 10.67
N GLU A 222 26.44 -21.14 10.51
CA GLU A 222 26.73 -20.04 9.57
C GLU A 222 26.87 -20.51 8.11
N TYR A 223 27.06 -21.82 7.87
CA TYR A 223 27.28 -22.37 6.52
C TYR A 223 26.21 -23.35 6.00
N ASP A 224 25.48 -24.09 6.85
CA ASP A 224 24.40 -24.99 6.37
C ASP A 224 23.13 -24.23 5.94
N ASP A 225 22.91 -23.00 6.43
CA ASP A 225 21.83 -22.09 5.97
C ASP A 225 22.07 -21.52 4.54
N GLY A 226 23.07 -22.04 3.82
CA GLY A 226 23.62 -21.54 2.55
C GLY A 226 22.72 -21.53 1.30
N ASP A 227 21.41 -21.76 1.43
CA ASP A 227 20.41 -21.56 0.35
C ASP A 227 19.06 -21.02 0.87
N ALA A 228 19.01 -20.49 2.10
CA ALA A 228 17.83 -19.81 2.64
C ALA A 228 17.51 -18.55 1.81
N THR A 229 16.28 -18.47 1.29
CA THR A 229 15.85 -17.28 0.54
C THR A 229 15.10 -16.32 1.45
N TYR A 230 15.17 -15.02 1.16
CA TYR A 230 14.41 -13.98 1.88
C TYR A 230 12.88 -14.22 1.98
N PHE A 231 12.31 -15.09 1.13
CA PHE A 231 10.92 -15.53 1.26
C PHE A 231 10.73 -16.59 2.36
N ASP A 232 11.71 -17.46 2.54
CA ASP A 232 11.72 -18.51 3.54
C ASP A 232 12.02 -17.91 4.93
N ASP A 233 12.97 -16.97 5.04
CA ASP A 233 13.23 -16.18 6.26
C ASP A 233 11.93 -15.55 6.79
N LEU A 234 11.22 -14.80 5.93
CA LEU A 234 9.98 -14.09 6.27
C LEU A 234 8.83 -15.05 6.60
N LYS A 235 8.83 -16.25 5.99
CA LYS A 235 7.88 -17.32 6.31
C LYS A 235 8.21 -17.93 7.67
N GLU A 236 9.48 -18.12 8.00
CA GLU A 236 9.90 -18.59 9.33
C GLU A 236 9.61 -17.55 10.42
N GLU A 237 9.83 -16.26 10.20
CA GLU A 237 9.39 -15.21 11.12
C GLU A 237 7.89 -15.29 11.41
N MET A 238 7.06 -15.49 10.37
CA MET A 238 5.62 -15.69 10.53
C MET A 238 5.27 -17.00 11.26
N GLN A 239 6.04 -18.07 11.08
CA GLN A 239 5.83 -19.34 11.79
C GLN A 239 6.23 -19.23 13.26
N LYS A 240 7.44 -18.72 13.55
CA LYS A 240 7.97 -18.47 14.90
C LYS A 240 7.02 -17.57 15.70
N GLN A 241 6.48 -16.50 15.11
CA GLN A 241 5.45 -15.67 15.76
C GLN A 241 4.13 -16.43 16.00
N ALA A 242 3.68 -17.28 15.07
CA ALA A 242 2.47 -18.08 15.25
C ALA A 242 2.63 -19.19 16.31
N GLU A 243 3.84 -19.71 16.47
CA GLU A 243 4.23 -20.70 17.48
C GLU A 243 4.36 -20.05 18.87
N LEU A 244 4.99 -18.88 18.98
CA LEU A 244 4.99 -18.06 20.21
C LEU A 244 3.57 -17.71 20.66
N ASN A 245 2.75 -17.14 19.76
CA ASN A 245 1.34 -16.83 20.02
C ASN A 245 0.51 -18.07 20.42
N ARG A 246 0.97 -19.28 20.09
CA ARG A 246 0.32 -20.52 20.48
C ARG A 246 0.74 -20.91 21.90
N ALA A 247 2.04 -20.96 22.15
CA ALA A 247 2.63 -21.35 23.43
C ALA A 247 2.19 -20.44 24.59
N GLU A 248 2.16 -19.12 24.38
CA GLU A 248 1.68 -18.12 25.38
C GLU A 248 0.26 -18.39 25.90
N PHE A 249 -0.55 -19.16 25.18
CA PHE A 249 -1.92 -19.49 25.54
C PHE A 249 -2.16 -20.99 25.79
N GLU A 250 -1.15 -21.85 25.81
CA GLU A 250 -1.36 -23.30 26.08
C GLU A 250 -1.57 -23.60 27.58
N ASP A 251 -1.00 -22.82 28.49
CA ASP A 251 -1.23 -22.91 29.95
C ASP A 251 -2.48 -22.14 30.44
N VAL A 252 -3.33 -21.63 29.54
CA VAL A 252 -4.40 -20.67 29.84
C VAL A 252 -5.79 -21.29 29.61
N ASP A 253 -6.59 -21.38 30.68
CA ASP A 253 -7.97 -21.91 30.66
C ASP A 253 -8.80 -21.33 29.50
N ASP A 254 -9.47 -22.20 28.73
CA ASP A 254 -10.21 -21.84 27.52
C ASP A 254 -11.21 -20.68 27.69
N GLU A 255 -11.91 -20.58 28.84
CA GLU A 255 -12.79 -19.44 29.14
C GLU A 255 -12.02 -18.11 29.21
N THR A 256 -10.86 -18.15 29.85
CA THR A 256 -9.99 -16.99 30.05
C THR A 256 -9.19 -16.65 28.79
N ARG A 257 -8.94 -17.65 27.94
CA ARG A 257 -8.31 -17.55 26.63
C ARG A 257 -9.23 -16.89 25.60
N VAL A 258 -10.50 -17.30 25.54
CA VAL A 258 -11.54 -16.71 24.67
C VAL A 258 -11.78 -15.21 24.96
N GLN A 259 -11.55 -14.75 26.20
CA GLN A 259 -11.60 -13.33 26.54
C GLN A 259 -10.47 -12.49 25.91
N TYR A 260 -9.34 -13.11 25.53
CA TYR A 260 -8.20 -12.43 24.90
C TYR A 260 -8.16 -12.65 23.38
N GLU A 261 -8.21 -13.91 22.92
CA GLU A 261 -8.09 -14.25 21.49
C GLU A 261 -9.44 -14.15 20.74
N GLY A 262 -10.57 -14.13 21.47
CA GLY A 262 -11.91 -14.28 20.91
C GLY A 262 -12.27 -15.74 20.64
N PHE A 263 -13.24 -15.96 19.75
CA PHE A 263 -13.65 -17.33 19.35
C PHE A 263 -12.73 -17.84 18.23
N ARG A 264 -11.97 -18.92 18.50
CA ARG A 264 -11.06 -19.55 17.53
C ARG A 264 -11.80 -20.12 16.31
N PRO A 265 -11.17 -20.13 15.12
CA PRO A 265 -11.73 -20.79 13.94
C PRO A 265 -11.94 -22.29 14.20
N GLY A 266 -13.11 -22.80 13.82
CA GLY A 266 -13.49 -24.21 14.02
C GLY A 266 -14.40 -24.46 15.23
N MET A 267 -14.53 -23.52 16.17
CA MET A 267 -15.48 -23.62 17.28
C MET A 267 -16.94 -23.48 16.78
N TYR A 268 -17.84 -24.32 17.28
CA TYR A 268 -19.27 -24.22 16.99
C TYR A 268 -19.93 -23.22 17.95
N VAL A 269 -20.48 -22.12 17.42
CA VAL A 269 -21.01 -21.00 18.21
C VAL A 269 -22.50 -20.73 17.94
N ARG A 270 -23.24 -20.38 19.00
CA ARG A 270 -24.59 -19.81 18.92
C ARG A 270 -24.47 -18.29 18.92
N LEU A 271 -25.04 -17.64 17.90
CA LEU A 271 -25.04 -16.18 17.77
C LEU A 271 -26.46 -15.65 17.88
N GLU A 272 -26.68 -14.71 18.80
CA GLU A 272 -27.97 -14.04 18.99
C GLU A 272 -27.87 -12.60 18.53
N ILE A 273 -28.59 -12.26 17.46
CA ILE A 273 -28.54 -10.94 16.82
C ILE A 273 -29.83 -10.19 17.18
N PRO A 274 -29.80 -9.17 18.05
CA PRO A 274 -30.98 -8.38 18.36
C PRO A 274 -31.44 -7.56 17.14
N SER A 275 -32.73 -7.25 17.08
CA SER A 275 -33.33 -6.33 16.10
C SER A 275 -33.14 -6.72 14.62
N LEU A 276 -33.20 -8.02 14.29
CA LEU A 276 -33.31 -8.47 12.90
C LEU A 276 -34.65 -8.06 12.25
N PRO A 277 -34.67 -7.65 10.96
CA PRO A 277 -35.91 -7.36 10.24
C PRO A 277 -36.83 -8.59 10.13
N CYS A 278 -38.13 -8.42 10.35
CA CYS A 278 -39.08 -9.54 10.33
C CYS A 278 -39.21 -10.20 8.95
N GLU A 279 -38.94 -9.45 7.88
CA GLU A 279 -38.90 -9.93 6.51
C GLU A 279 -37.78 -10.97 6.28
N PHE A 280 -36.70 -10.94 7.07
CA PHE A 280 -35.64 -11.94 7.00
C PHE A 280 -36.11 -13.31 7.48
N VAL A 281 -36.92 -13.33 8.55
CA VAL A 281 -37.45 -14.55 9.17
C VAL A 281 -38.62 -15.10 8.35
N THR A 282 -39.58 -14.24 7.99
CA THR A 282 -40.76 -14.66 7.19
C THR A 282 -40.41 -15.12 5.79
N ASN A 283 -39.39 -14.52 5.17
CA ASN A 283 -38.93 -14.88 3.82
C ASN A 283 -37.67 -15.76 3.85
N PHE A 284 -37.34 -16.43 4.96
CA PHE A 284 -36.18 -17.32 5.01
C PHE A 284 -36.27 -18.44 3.97
N ASP A 285 -35.13 -18.84 3.39
CA ASP A 285 -35.04 -19.87 2.35
C ASP A 285 -33.72 -20.63 2.49
N PRO A 286 -33.74 -21.93 2.87
CA PRO A 286 -32.52 -22.73 3.06
C PRO A 286 -31.60 -22.83 1.83
N HIS A 287 -32.10 -22.57 0.62
CA HIS A 287 -31.27 -22.61 -0.61
C HIS A 287 -30.28 -21.45 -0.71
N TYR A 288 -30.47 -20.36 0.05
CA TYR A 288 -29.58 -19.20 0.05
C TYR A 288 -28.72 -19.20 1.33
N PRO A 289 -27.40 -19.43 1.25
CA PRO A 289 -26.55 -19.47 2.44
C PRO A 289 -26.47 -18.11 3.13
N ILE A 290 -26.60 -18.11 4.46
CA ILE A 290 -26.30 -16.97 5.30
C ILE A 290 -24.77 -16.94 5.52
N ILE A 291 -24.14 -15.83 5.18
CA ILE A 291 -22.73 -15.58 5.45
C ILE A 291 -22.66 -14.41 6.43
N LEU A 292 -22.12 -14.66 7.62
CA LEU A 292 -21.78 -13.64 8.59
C LEU A 292 -20.28 -13.31 8.46
N GLY A 293 -19.95 -12.03 8.49
CA GLY A 293 -18.57 -11.56 8.42
C GLY A 293 -18.39 -10.39 9.38
N ALA A 294 -17.34 -10.46 10.21
CA ALA A 294 -16.93 -9.34 11.03
C ALA A 294 -16.52 -8.15 10.14
N LEU A 295 -16.78 -6.94 10.62
CA LEU A 295 -16.43 -5.68 9.96
C LEU A 295 -15.26 -5.06 10.70
N GLY A 296 -14.26 -4.55 9.98
CA GLY A 296 -13.19 -3.78 10.60
C GLY A 296 -13.73 -2.48 11.23
N ALA A 297 -13.08 -1.96 12.27
CA ALA A 297 -13.50 -0.72 12.93
C ALA A 297 -13.59 0.49 11.96
N SER A 298 -12.74 0.52 10.94
CA SER A 298 -12.79 1.50 9.85
C SER A 298 -13.97 1.29 8.88
N GLU A 299 -14.47 0.05 8.73
CA GLU A 299 -15.52 -0.32 7.78
C GLU A 299 -16.94 0.02 8.24
N GLY A 300 -17.13 0.34 9.52
CA GLY A 300 -18.38 0.95 10.01
C GLY A 300 -18.68 2.27 9.29
N ASN A 301 -17.65 3.04 8.96
CA ASN A 301 -17.76 4.40 8.45
C ASN A 301 -18.05 4.50 6.94
N VAL A 302 -18.69 5.60 6.54
CA VAL A 302 -19.03 5.92 5.14
C VAL A 302 -18.27 7.16 4.69
N GLY A 303 -17.66 7.13 3.51
CA GLY A 303 -16.81 8.21 2.98
C GLY A 303 -16.69 8.18 1.45
N TYR A 304 -15.68 8.89 0.92
CA TYR A 304 -15.35 8.84 -0.51
C TYR A 304 -14.22 7.84 -0.74
N LEU A 305 -14.46 6.83 -1.58
CA LEU A 305 -13.42 5.87 -1.95
C LEU A 305 -12.85 6.22 -3.31
N GLN A 306 -11.54 6.36 -3.39
CA GLN A 306 -10.79 6.37 -4.64
C GLN A 306 -10.48 4.93 -5.04
N MET A 307 -10.77 4.56 -6.28
CA MET A 307 -10.64 3.18 -6.76
C MET A 307 -10.18 3.09 -8.21
N ARG A 308 -9.36 2.08 -8.53
CA ARG A 308 -8.83 1.81 -9.88
C ARG A 308 -9.74 0.80 -10.58
N LEU A 309 -10.67 1.30 -11.38
CA LEU A 309 -11.68 0.51 -12.10
C LEU A 309 -11.26 0.23 -13.56
N LYS A 310 -11.55 -0.97 -14.06
CA LYS A 310 -11.43 -1.35 -15.48
C LYS A 310 -12.70 -2.05 -15.94
N LYS A 311 -13.21 -1.64 -17.10
CA LYS A 311 -14.31 -2.34 -17.78
C LYS A 311 -13.92 -3.80 -18.05
N HIS A 312 -14.80 -4.75 -17.73
CA HIS A 312 -14.52 -6.17 -17.96
C HIS A 312 -14.43 -6.50 -19.47
N ARG A 313 -13.51 -7.41 -19.85
CA ARG A 313 -13.20 -7.73 -21.26
C ARG A 313 -14.42 -8.23 -22.03
N TRP A 314 -15.21 -9.11 -21.43
CA TRP A 314 -16.40 -9.73 -22.03
C TRP A 314 -17.70 -8.95 -21.81
N HIS A 315 -17.68 -7.81 -21.10
CA HIS A 315 -18.86 -6.97 -21.03
C HIS A 315 -18.98 -6.14 -22.31
N ASN A 316 -20.14 -6.12 -22.97
CA ASN A 316 -20.25 -5.47 -24.28
C ASN A 316 -20.27 -3.93 -24.18
N ARG A 317 -21.04 -3.37 -23.24
CA ARG A 317 -21.26 -1.92 -23.13
C ARG A 317 -20.07 -1.20 -22.47
N ILE A 318 -20.01 0.13 -22.59
CA ILE A 318 -19.11 0.98 -21.79
C ILE A 318 -19.90 1.60 -20.64
N LEU A 319 -19.29 1.74 -19.47
CA LEU A 319 -19.94 2.35 -18.32
C LEU A 319 -19.87 3.88 -18.45
N LYS A 320 -20.93 4.58 -18.00
CA LYS A 320 -21.11 6.03 -18.13
C LYS A 320 -21.02 6.70 -16.75
N THR A 321 -20.42 7.88 -16.66
CA THR A 321 -20.43 8.63 -15.39
C THR A 321 -21.85 9.07 -15.01
N ARG A 322 -22.16 8.96 -13.72
CA ARG A 322 -23.53 9.14 -13.19
C ARG A 322 -24.59 8.21 -13.78
N ASP A 323 -24.23 6.99 -14.13
CA ASP A 323 -25.17 5.86 -14.14
C ASP A 323 -24.91 5.01 -12.88
N PRO A 324 -25.96 4.45 -12.24
CA PRO A 324 -25.80 3.62 -11.05
C PRO A 324 -25.07 2.30 -11.37
N LEU A 325 -24.30 1.83 -10.41
CA LEU A 325 -23.52 0.59 -10.49
C LEU A 325 -23.57 -0.13 -9.14
N ILE A 326 -23.77 -1.45 -9.17
CA ILE A 326 -23.76 -2.30 -7.98
C ILE A 326 -22.33 -2.81 -7.81
N LEU A 327 -21.79 -2.65 -6.62
CA LEU A 327 -20.46 -3.11 -6.23
C LEU A 327 -20.58 -4.24 -5.21
N SER A 328 -19.72 -5.24 -5.33
CA SER A 328 -19.39 -6.19 -4.27
C SER A 328 -18.00 -5.83 -3.80
N LEU A 329 -17.90 -5.31 -2.57
CA LEU A 329 -16.69 -4.71 -2.01
C LEU A 329 -16.61 -5.16 -0.53
N GLY A 330 -15.64 -6.01 -0.22
CA GLY A 330 -15.66 -6.82 0.99
C GLY A 330 -16.97 -7.63 1.09
N TRP A 331 -17.50 -7.75 2.31
CA TRP A 331 -18.81 -8.36 2.58
C TRP A 331 -20.00 -7.58 2.00
N ARG A 332 -19.83 -6.29 1.65
CA ARG A 332 -20.94 -5.39 1.33
C ARG A 332 -21.25 -5.38 -0.16
N ARG A 333 -22.50 -5.74 -0.48
CA ARG A 333 -23.10 -5.60 -1.82
C ARG A 333 -24.00 -4.36 -1.81
N PHE A 334 -23.67 -3.33 -2.58
CA PHE A 334 -24.42 -2.06 -2.58
C PHE A 334 -24.40 -1.34 -3.92
N GLN A 335 -25.43 -0.54 -4.18
CA GLN A 335 -25.52 0.35 -5.35
C GLN A 335 -25.05 1.76 -5.00
N THR A 336 -24.21 2.34 -5.87
CA THR A 336 -23.68 3.71 -5.77
C THR A 336 -23.59 4.35 -7.16
N ILE A 337 -23.19 5.62 -7.24
CA ILE A 337 -23.11 6.41 -8.48
C ILE A 337 -21.66 6.86 -8.75
N PRO A 338 -20.85 6.07 -9.49
CA PRO A 338 -19.44 6.38 -9.72
C PRO A 338 -19.18 7.59 -10.65
N LEU A 339 -18.15 8.36 -10.29
CA LEU A 339 -17.50 9.34 -11.16
C LEU A 339 -16.13 8.85 -11.64
N TYR A 340 -16.11 8.29 -12.85
CA TYR A 340 -14.89 7.94 -13.58
C TYR A 340 -14.05 9.18 -13.91
N HIS A 341 -12.76 9.11 -13.62
CA HIS A 341 -11.77 10.14 -13.90
C HIS A 341 -10.46 9.52 -14.40
N ILE A 342 -9.60 10.33 -15.01
CA ILE A 342 -8.20 9.99 -15.26
C ILE A 342 -7.35 11.13 -14.69
N GLU A 343 -6.26 10.78 -14.02
CA GLU A 343 -5.26 11.74 -13.62
C GLU A 343 -4.55 12.31 -14.87
N ASP A 344 -4.63 13.63 -15.07
CA ASP A 344 -3.74 14.32 -16.00
C ASP A 344 -2.38 14.55 -15.33
N HIS A 345 -1.29 14.60 -16.11
CA HIS A 345 0.14 14.85 -15.75
C HIS A 345 0.46 16.03 -14.78
N ASN A 346 -0.54 16.73 -14.28
CA ASN A 346 -0.47 17.82 -13.32
C ASN A 346 -1.09 17.42 -11.95
N GLY A 347 -1.23 16.13 -11.65
CA GLY A 347 -1.87 15.64 -10.42
C GLY A 347 -3.36 15.96 -10.34
N ARG A 348 -4.10 15.90 -11.46
CA ARG A 348 -5.51 16.35 -11.52
C ARG A 348 -6.47 15.27 -11.98
N HIS A 349 -7.40 14.88 -11.12
CA HIS A 349 -8.49 13.93 -11.39
C HIS A 349 -9.49 14.51 -12.41
N ARG A 350 -9.20 14.38 -13.71
CA ARG A 350 -10.06 14.87 -14.80
C ARG A 350 -11.22 13.93 -15.05
N LEU A 351 -12.44 14.41 -14.79
CA LEU A 351 -13.69 13.69 -15.02
C LEU A 351 -13.82 13.19 -16.48
N LEU A 352 -14.18 11.92 -16.64
CA LEU A 352 -14.57 11.29 -17.90
C LEU A 352 -16.09 11.29 -18.10
N LYS A 353 -16.54 11.02 -19.33
CA LYS A 353 -17.96 10.77 -19.64
C LYS A 353 -18.31 9.27 -19.59
N TYR A 354 -17.32 8.43 -19.87
CA TYR A 354 -17.42 6.97 -19.92
C TYR A 354 -16.09 6.35 -19.48
N THR A 355 -16.10 5.09 -19.07
CA THR A 355 -14.87 4.29 -18.90
C THR A 355 -14.18 4.09 -20.25
N PRO A 356 -12.82 4.07 -20.30
CA PRO A 356 -12.09 3.53 -21.45
C PRO A 356 -12.48 2.07 -21.72
N GLN A 357 -12.31 1.60 -22.96
CA GLN A 357 -12.69 0.22 -23.33
C GLN A 357 -11.75 -0.85 -22.76
N HIS A 358 -10.44 -0.58 -22.69
CA HIS A 358 -9.42 -1.56 -22.31
C HIS A 358 -8.37 -1.05 -21.30
N MET A 359 -8.47 0.22 -20.90
CA MET A 359 -7.56 0.88 -19.95
C MET A 359 -8.22 1.00 -18.57
N HIS A 360 -7.43 1.00 -17.49
CA HIS A 360 -7.93 1.38 -16.16
C HIS A 360 -8.24 2.89 -16.13
N CYS A 361 -9.22 3.28 -15.32
CA CYS A 361 -9.47 4.66 -14.94
C CYS A 361 -9.69 4.74 -13.43
N GLY A 362 -9.41 5.90 -12.84
CA GLY A 362 -9.89 6.19 -11.51
C GLY A 362 -11.43 6.24 -11.52
N ALA A 363 -12.05 5.80 -10.44
CA ALA A 363 -13.42 6.04 -10.12
C ALA A 363 -13.48 6.56 -8.69
N THR A 364 -14.47 7.42 -8.42
CA THR A 364 -14.77 7.87 -7.07
C THR A 364 -16.24 7.61 -6.79
N ILE A 365 -16.53 7.04 -5.62
CA ILE A 365 -17.86 6.72 -5.13
C ILE A 365 -18.10 7.35 -3.77
N TRP A 366 -19.36 7.35 -3.32
CA TRP A 366 -19.71 7.44 -1.91
C TRP A 366 -20.11 6.04 -1.44
N GLY A 367 -19.59 5.59 -0.30
CA GLY A 367 -19.79 4.22 0.17
C GLY A 367 -19.02 3.90 1.46
N PRO A 368 -19.13 2.66 1.97
CA PRO A 368 -18.42 2.20 3.15
C PRO A 368 -16.91 2.22 2.90
N ILE A 369 -16.17 2.76 3.86
CA ILE A 369 -14.70 2.76 3.89
C ILE A 369 -14.22 1.30 4.01
N THR A 370 -13.14 0.93 3.33
CA THR A 370 -12.59 -0.45 3.32
C THR A 370 -11.11 -0.41 3.00
N PRO A 371 -10.25 -1.29 3.56
CA PRO A 371 -8.80 -1.24 3.39
C PRO A 371 -8.31 -1.01 1.94
N GLN A 372 -7.21 -0.25 1.80
CA GLN A 372 -6.59 -0.01 0.49
C GLN A 372 -6.14 -1.36 -0.13
N GLY A 373 -6.04 -1.42 -1.46
CA GLY A 373 -5.70 -2.66 -2.18
C GLY A 373 -6.85 -3.66 -2.35
N THR A 374 -7.89 -3.61 -1.51
CA THR A 374 -9.08 -4.50 -1.58
C THR A 374 -9.66 -4.60 -2.99
N GLY A 375 -9.72 -5.82 -3.52
CA GLY A 375 -10.32 -6.13 -4.81
C GLY A 375 -11.84 -6.03 -4.80
N PHE A 376 -12.45 -5.60 -5.91
CA PHE A 376 -13.90 -5.48 -6.01
C PHE A 376 -14.45 -5.83 -7.40
N LEU A 377 -15.71 -6.28 -7.40
CA LEU A 377 -16.48 -6.64 -8.60
C LEU A 377 -17.65 -5.67 -8.78
N ALA A 378 -17.99 -5.36 -10.04
CA ALA A 378 -19.06 -4.42 -10.35
C ALA A 378 -20.06 -4.97 -11.39
N VAL A 379 -21.35 -4.84 -11.11
CA VAL A 379 -22.49 -5.39 -11.86
C VAL A 379 -23.53 -4.30 -12.16
N GLN A 380 -24.13 -4.31 -13.35
CA GLN A 380 -25.08 -3.24 -13.75
C GLN A 380 -26.51 -3.45 -13.23
N SER A 381 -27.00 -4.68 -13.13
CA SER A 381 -28.11 -5.04 -12.23
C SER A 381 -28.04 -6.53 -11.89
N VAL A 382 -28.47 -6.90 -10.69
CA VAL A 382 -28.59 -8.30 -10.25
C VAL A 382 -29.76 -8.98 -10.97
N ALA A 383 -30.93 -8.33 -11.00
CA ALA A 383 -32.15 -8.87 -11.56
C ALA A 383 -32.05 -9.37 -13.02
N GLY A 384 -32.58 -10.59 -13.21
CA GLY A 384 -32.96 -11.19 -14.49
C GLY A 384 -31.85 -12.00 -15.19
N THR A 385 -32.24 -13.18 -15.71
CA THR A 385 -31.39 -14.04 -16.53
C THR A 385 -31.12 -13.43 -17.90
N LYS A 386 -30.09 -12.59 -17.98
CA LYS A 386 -29.62 -11.98 -19.23
C LYS A 386 -28.64 -12.90 -19.94
N THR A 387 -28.79 -13.01 -21.26
CA THR A 387 -27.85 -13.70 -22.16
C THR A 387 -26.48 -13.00 -22.24
N SER A 388 -26.39 -11.73 -21.86
CA SER A 388 -25.14 -10.95 -21.86
C SER A 388 -24.38 -11.08 -20.54
N PHE A 389 -23.05 -11.21 -20.61
CA PHE A 389 -22.13 -11.27 -19.47
C PHE A 389 -22.38 -10.15 -18.42
N ARG A 390 -22.72 -10.57 -17.19
CA ARG A 390 -23.31 -9.71 -16.14
C ARG A 390 -22.30 -8.78 -15.44
N ILE A 391 -21.08 -9.25 -15.18
CA ILE A 391 -20.03 -8.45 -14.52
C ILE A 391 -19.54 -7.39 -15.52
N ALA A 392 -19.69 -6.12 -15.15
CA ALA A 392 -19.45 -4.98 -16.03
C ALA A 392 -18.04 -4.38 -15.88
N ALA A 393 -17.48 -4.43 -14.67
CA ALA A 393 -16.13 -3.96 -14.37
C ALA A 393 -15.54 -4.70 -13.16
N THR A 394 -14.21 -4.62 -13.04
CA THR A 394 -13.43 -5.08 -11.88
C THR A 394 -12.44 -3.98 -11.47
N GLY A 395 -11.93 -4.03 -10.25
CA GLY A 395 -10.95 -3.05 -9.79
C GLY A 395 -10.38 -3.35 -8.41
N VAL A 396 -9.60 -2.40 -7.91
CA VAL A 396 -9.08 -2.37 -6.53
C VAL A 396 -9.35 -1.00 -5.92
N VAL A 397 -9.54 -0.94 -4.60
CA VAL A 397 -9.51 0.31 -3.82
C VAL A 397 -8.08 0.87 -3.86
N LEU A 398 -7.95 2.17 -4.06
CA LEU A 398 -6.67 2.89 -3.99
C LEU A 398 -6.53 3.64 -2.67
N ASP A 399 -7.52 4.47 -2.34
CA ASP A 399 -7.39 5.43 -1.25
C ASP A 399 -8.74 5.81 -0.60
N LEU A 400 -8.68 6.34 0.62
CA LEU A 400 -9.78 6.50 1.57
C LEU A 400 -9.89 7.95 2.03
N ASP A 401 -10.62 8.74 1.25
CA ASP A 401 -10.66 10.19 1.36
C ASP A 401 -11.91 10.70 2.09
N LYS A 402 -11.72 11.72 2.94
CA LYS A 402 -12.83 12.56 3.43
C LYS A 402 -13.29 13.58 2.37
N SER A 403 -12.49 13.87 1.34
CA SER A 403 -12.87 14.75 0.22
C SER A 403 -12.02 14.56 -1.05
N VAL A 404 -12.65 14.34 -2.21
CA VAL A 404 -11.94 14.14 -3.51
C VAL A 404 -12.24 15.27 -4.51
N THR A 405 -11.20 15.92 -5.04
CA THR A 405 -11.34 17.11 -5.93
C THR A 405 -11.40 16.77 -7.43
N ILE A 406 -12.50 16.16 -7.86
CA ILE A 406 -12.70 15.80 -9.28
C ILE A 406 -13.01 17.04 -10.12
N VAL A 407 -12.25 17.27 -11.19
CA VAL A 407 -12.42 18.43 -12.08
C VAL A 407 -12.91 18.07 -13.48
N LYS A 408 -13.94 18.77 -13.94
CA LYS A 408 -14.46 18.69 -15.31
C LYS A 408 -13.90 19.83 -16.16
N LYS A 409 -13.29 19.48 -17.29
CA LYS A 409 -12.76 20.44 -18.26
C LYS A 409 -13.91 21.20 -18.93
N LEU A 410 -13.90 22.52 -18.80
CA LEU A 410 -14.82 23.44 -19.45
C LEU A 410 -14.05 24.24 -20.52
N LYS A 411 -14.74 24.62 -21.60
CA LYS A 411 -14.20 25.52 -22.62
C LYS A 411 -15.18 26.67 -22.79
N LEU A 412 -14.74 27.88 -22.48
CA LEU A 412 -15.42 29.09 -22.96
C LEU A 412 -14.94 29.33 -24.39
N ILE A 413 -15.85 29.68 -25.30
CA ILE A 413 -15.61 29.76 -26.75
C ILE A 413 -15.98 31.15 -27.22
N GLY A 414 -15.10 31.79 -28.01
CA GLY A 414 -15.34 33.12 -28.57
C GLY A 414 -14.81 33.24 -29.98
N TYR A 415 -15.30 34.26 -30.69
CA TYR A 415 -15.00 34.50 -32.09
C TYR A 415 -14.35 35.88 -32.27
N PRO A 416 -13.28 36.00 -33.07
CA PRO A 416 -12.70 37.30 -33.39
C PRO A 416 -13.65 38.10 -34.27
N TYR A 417 -13.81 39.39 -34.01
CA TYR A 417 -14.59 40.30 -34.86
C TYR A 417 -13.75 41.42 -35.49
N LYS A 418 -12.59 41.74 -34.90
CA LYS A 418 -11.63 42.71 -35.47
C LYS A 418 -10.21 42.23 -35.20
N ILE A 419 -9.40 42.10 -36.23
CA ILE A 419 -8.07 41.47 -36.17
C ILE A 419 -7.02 42.42 -36.75
N TYR A 420 -5.98 42.71 -35.95
CA TYR A 420 -4.79 43.48 -36.33
C TYR A 420 -3.62 42.51 -36.59
N LYS A 421 -2.36 42.90 -36.33
CA LYS A 421 -1.21 42.01 -36.53
C LYS A 421 -1.15 40.92 -35.43
N ASN A 422 -0.91 41.33 -34.18
CA ASN A 422 -0.84 40.44 -33.02
C ASN A 422 -1.98 40.66 -32.02
N THR A 423 -2.72 41.76 -32.12
CA THR A 423 -3.93 42.02 -31.34
C THR A 423 -5.18 41.59 -32.09
N SER A 424 -6.14 41.02 -31.37
CA SER A 424 -7.50 40.82 -31.86
C SER A 424 -8.52 41.17 -30.78
N PHE A 425 -9.72 41.55 -31.24
CA PHE A 425 -10.87 41.79 -30.40
C PHE A 425 -11.88 40.66 -30.60
N ILE A 426 -12.30 40.05 -29.49
CA ILE A 426 -13.09 38.81 -29.45
C ILE A 426 -14.44 39.11 -28.81
N LYS A 427 -15.50 38.45 -29.29
CA LYS A 427 -16.86 38.53 -28.76
C LYS A 427 -17.44 37.14 -28.50
N GLY A 428 -18.46 37.07 -27.64
CA GLY A 428 -19.27 35.86 -27.41
C GLY A 428 -18.65 34.79 -26.51
N MET A 429 -17.49 35.05 -25.87
CA MET A 429 -16.94 34.16 -24.83
C MET A 429 -17.48 34.47 -23.43
N PHE A 430 -17.87 35.72 -23.22
CA PHE A 430 -18.40 36.30 -21.99
C PHE A 430 -19.58 37.20 -22.36
N ASN A 431 -20.47 37.43 -21.40
CA ASN A 431 -21.63 38.30 -21.56
C ASN A 431 -21.38 39.70 -20.96
N THR A 432 -20.63 39.77 -19.86
CA THR A 432 -20.43 41.01 -19.09
C THR A 432 -18.98 41.47 -19.04
N VAL A 433 -18.77 42.76 -18.77
CA VAL A 433 -17.43 43.36 -18.55
C VAL A 433 -16.78 42.78 -17.29
N LEU A 434 -17.58 42.47 -16.25
CA LEU A 434 -17.11 41.90 -14.98
C LEU A 434 -16.58 40.46 -15.14
N GLU A 435 -17.25 39.64 -15.97
CA GLU A 435 -16.72 38.32 -16.35
C GLU A 435 -15.34 38.45 -17.02
N VAL A 436 -15.18 39.37 -17.98
CA VAL A 436 -13.90 39.58 -18.65
C VAL A 436 -12.82 40.02 -17.65
N ALA A 437 -13.13 40.96 -16.75
CA ALA A 437 -12.18 41.43 -15.74
C ALA A 437 -11.71 40.29 -14.82
N LYS A 438 -12.61 39.38 -14.42
CA LYS A 438 -12.28 38.17 -13.65
C LYS A 438 -11.38 37.18 -14.41
N PHE A 439 -11.33 37.26 -15.74
CA PHE A 439 -10.44 36.47 -16.60
C PHE A 439 -9.36 37.33 -17.29
N GLU A 440 -9.08 38.55 -16.82
CA GLU A 440 -7.99 39.36 -17.35
C GLU A 440 -6.64 38.69 -17.07
N GLY A 441 -5.69 38.79 -18.00
CA GLY A 441 -4.44 38.03 -17.95
C GLY A 441 -4.56 36.53 -18.22
N ALA A 442 -5.76 35.96 -18.34
CA ALA A 442 -5.92 34.52 -18.57
C ALA A 442 -5.38 34.05 -19.94
N SER A 443 -4.80 32.84 -19.97
CA SER A 443 -4.28 32.24 -21.20
C SER A 443 -5.38 31.61 -22.06
N ILE A 444 -5.32 31.91 -23.35
CA ILE A 444 -6.29 31.44 -24.37
C ILE A 444 -5.53 30.84 -25.56
N ARG A 445 -6.19 29.98 -26.34
CA ARG A 445 -5.63 29.42 -27.58
C ARG A 445 -6.69 29.33 -28.66
N THR A 446 -6.29 29.37 -29.93
CA THR A 446 -7.19 29.10 -31.05
C THR A 446 -7.20 27.62 -31.43
N VAL A 447 -8.19 27.21 -32.23
CA VAL A 447 -8.21 25.88 -32.86
C VAL A 447 -7.01 25.66 -33.79
N SER A 448 -6.51 26.73 -34.43
CA SER A 448 -5.27 26.71 -35.22
C SER A 448 -3.98 26.62 -34.38
N GLY A 449 -4.08 26.62 -33.04
CA GLY A 449 -2.97 26.34 -32.11
C GLY A 449 -2.28 27.58 -31.53
N VAL A 450 -2.47 28.75 -32.12
CA VAL A 450 -1.87 30.04 -31.70
C VAL A 450 -2.23 30.34 -30.24
N ARG A 451 -1.23 30.64 -29.40
CA ARG A 451 -1.44 31.04 -28.00
C ARG A 451 -1.69 32.54 -27.91
N GLY A 452 -2.40 32.94 -26.86
CA GLY A 452 -2.64 34.34 -26.54
C GLY A 452 -3.06 34.56 -25.10
N GLN A 453 -3.31 35.83 -24.77
CA GLN A 453 -3.67 36.30 -23.43
C GLN A 453 -4.79 37.34 -23.52
N ILE A 454 -5.75 37.29 -22.59
CA ILE A 454 -6.73 38.36 -22.37
C ILE A 454 -6.01 39.60 -21.78
N LYS A 455 -6.22 40.79 -22.34
CA LYS A 455 -5.42 42.00 -22.04
C LYS A 455 -6.18 43.24 -21.59
N LYS A 456 -7.47 43.36 -21.89
CA LYS A 456 -8.42 44.30 -21.26
C LYS A 456 -9.85 44.01 -21.73
N ALA A 457 -10.84 44.20 -20.87
CA ALA A 457 -12.23 44.28 -21.30
C ALA A 457 -12.51 45.49 -22.22
N LEU A 458 -13.56 45.38 -23.05
CA LEU A 458 -14.17 46.50 -23.76
C LEU A 458 -15.51 46.85 -23.12
N SER A 459 -15.90 48.13 -23.25
CA SER A 459 -17.28 48.57 -22.94
C SER A 459 -18.26 48.12 -24.03
N THR A 460 -17.89 48.31 -25.30
CA THR A 460 -18.71 47.97 -26.46
C THR A 460 -17.99 47.04 -27.45
N PRO A 461 -18.61 45.93 -27.89
CA PRO A 461 -19.80 45.29 -27.33
C PRO A 461 -19.60 44.79 -25.89
N ALA A 462 -20.69 44.59 -25.15
CA ALA A 462 -20.65 43.94 -23.83
C ALA A 462 -20.04 42.53 -23.92
N GLY A 463 -19.22 42.16 -22.92
CA GLY A 463 -18.50 40.88 -22.89
C GLY A 463 -17.39 40.73 -23.95
N ALA A 464 -17.17 41.74 -24.80
CA ALA A 464 -16.06 41.75 -25.73
C ALA A 464 -14.75 42.17 -25.04
N TYR A 465 -13.62 41.75 -25.60
CA TYR A 465 -12.32 42.00 -24.99
C TYR A 465 -11.18 42.08 -26.00
N ARG A 466 -10.12 42.79 -25.61
CA ARG A 466 -8.84 42.85 -26.31
C ARG A 466 -7.96 41.69 -25.86
N ALA A 467 -7.38 40.99 -26.82
CA ALA A 467 -6.37 39.96 -26.57
C ALA A 467 -5.14 40.12 -27.48
N THR A 468 -4.01 39.63 -27.00
CA THR A 468 -2.73 39.54 -27.74
C THR A 468 -2.40 38.09 -28.03
N PHE A 469 -1.96 37.80 -29.25
CA PHE A 469 -1.59 36.48 -29.76
C PHE A 469 -0.18 36.49 -30.36
N GLU A 470 0.42 35.30 -30.47
CA GLU A 470 1.73 35.09 -31.08
C GLU A 470 1.77 35.45 -32.57
N ASP A 471 0.70 35.16 -33.30
CA ASP A 471 0.55 35.42 -34.74
C ASP A 471 -0.88 35.88 -35.08
N ARG A 472 -1.07 36.36 -36.30
CA ARG A 472 -2.32 36.91 -36.82
C ARG A 472 -3.38 35.83 -37.03
N LEU A 473 -4.50 35.98 -36.32
CA LEU A 473 -5.67 35.12 -36.47
C LEU A 473 -6.41 35.33 -37.81
N LEU A 474 -7.22 34.35 -38.20
CA LEU A 474 -8.21 34.45 -39.26
C LEU A 474 -9.60 34.74 -38.67
N MET A 475 -10.50 35.36 -39.44
CA MET A 475 -11.90 35.56 -39.01
C MET A 475 -12.67 34.24 -38.82
N SER A 476 -12.16 33.14 -39.39
CA SER A 476 -12.67 31.78 -39.21
C SER A 476 -12.07 31.04 -38.01
N ASP A 477 -11.12 31.63 -37.27
CA ASP A 477 -10.56 30.99 -36.08
C ASP A 477 -11.56 31.01 -34.92
N ILE A 478 -11.67 29.88 -34.24
CA ILE A 478 -12.41 29.77 -32.98
C ILE A 478 -11.39 29.88 -31.84
N VAL A 479 -11.59 30.85 -30.95
CA VAL A 479 -10.78 31.05 -29.74
C VAL A 479 -11.43 30.32 -28.58
N PHE A 480 -10.64 29.69 -27.71
CA PHE A 480 -11.15 29.13 -26.46
C PHE A 480 -10.24 29.41 -25.25
N LEU A 481 -10.87 29.62 -24.10
CA LEU A 481 -10.24 29.54 -22.79
C LEU A 481 -10.43 28.11 -22.23
N ARG A 482 -9.39 27.54 -21.64
CA ARG A 482 -9.45 26.20 -21.01
C ARG A 482 -9.60 26.35 -19.49
N SER A 483 -10.81 26.20 -18.98
CA SER A 483 -11.09 26.25 -17.54
C SER A 483 -11.37 24.85 -16.98
N TRP A 484 -11.39 24.77 -15.66
CA TRP A 484 -11.66 23.56 -14.89
C TRP A 484 -12.73 23.90 -13.86
N TYR A 485 -13.78 23.08 -13.77
CA TYR A 485 -14.87 23.26 -12.83
C TYR A 485 -14.92 22.03 -11.91
N PRO A 486 -14.90 22.20 -10.58
CA PRO A 486 -14.99 21.07 -9.64
C PRO A 486 -16.38 20.41 -9.74
N VAL A 487 -16.45 19.10 -9.51
CA VAL A 487 -17.68 18.31 -9.64
C VAL A 487 -17.83 17.37 -8.47
N SER A 488 -18.86 17.60 -7.65
CA SER A 488 -19.20 16.74 -6.51
C SER A 488 -19.60 15.32 -6.93
N VAL A 489 -19.15 14.35 -6.15
CA VAL A 489 -19.60 12.95 -6.21
C VAL A 489 -21.00 12.85 -5.59
N PRO A 490 -21.98 12.20 -6.23
CA PRO A 490 -23.30 12.02 -5.61
C PRO A 490 -23.22 11.07 -4.41
N GLN A 491 -23.75 11.51 -3.26
CA GLN A 491 -23.82 10.70 -2.04
C GLN A 491 -25.00 9.72 -2.10
N LEU A 492 -24.87 8.65 -2.90
CA LEU A 492 -25.81 7.53 -2.89
C LEU A 492 -25.12 6.26 -2.39
N TYR A 493 -25.71 5.66 -1.36
CA TYR A 493 -25.42 4.31 -0.87
C TYR A 493 -26.75 3.59 -0.67
N ASN A 494 -26.92 2.43 -1.32
CA ASN A 494 -28.15 1.63 -1.25
C ASN A 494 -27.78 0.13 -1.18
N PRO A 495 -27.88 -0.55 -0.02
CA PRO A 495 -27.47 -1.95 0.13
C PRO A 495 -28.38 -2.93 -0.63
N VAL A 496 -27.81 -4.04 -1.10
CA VAL A 496 -28.54 -5.10 -1.82
C VAL A 496 -29.16 -6.08 -0.83
N THR A 497 -30.33 -5.72 -0.33
CA THR A 497 -31.15 -6.47 0.64
C THR A 497 -31.86 -7.70 0.05
N SER A 498 -31.19 -8.45 -0.84
CA SER A 498 -31.79 -9.57 -1.60
C SER A 498 -32.44 -10.66 -0.73
N LEU A 499 -31.96 -10.87 0.50
CA LEU A 499 -32.49 -11.89 1.41
C LEU A 499 -33.79 -11.47 2.13
N LEU A 500 -34.11 -10.18 2.17
CA LEU A 500 -35.36 -9.67 2.74
C LEU A 500 -36.54 -9.75 1.76
N MET A 501 -36.27 -9.96 0.47
CA MET A 501 -37.30 -10.12 -0.55
C MET A 501 -38.09 -11.43 -0.35
N PRO A 502 -39.38 -11.47 -0.73
CA PRO A 502 -40.20 -12.68 -0.66
C PRO A 502 -39.55 -13.91 -1.30
N ALA A 503 -39.86 -15.09 -0.76
CA ALA A 503 -39.45 -16.37 -1.34
C ALA A 503 -39.84 -16.46 -2.83
N GLY A 504 -38.93 -16.97 -3.67
CA GLY A 504 -39.07 -16.96 -5.13
C GLY A 504 -38.82 -15.61 -5.83
N GLN A 505 -38.74 -14.48 -5.12
CA GLN A 505 -38.44 -13.15 -5.69
C GLN A 505 -37.05 -12.60 -5.30
N LYS A 506 -36.24 -13.34 -4.54
CA LYS A 506 -34.89 -12.92 -4.09
C LYS A 506 -33.95 -12.49 -5.22
N ASP A 507 -34.03 -13.19 -6.35
CA ASP A 507 -33.26 -12.89 -7.56
C ASP A 507 -33.75 -11.65 -8.34
N SER A 508 -34.91 -11.09 -8.01
CA SER A 508 -35.50 -9.95 -8.75
C SER A 508 -35.15 -8.56 -8.20
N TRP A 509 -34.25 -8.46 -7.21
CA TRP A 509 -33.88 -7.20 -6.56
C TRP A 509 -33.51 -6.09 -7.57
N SER A 510 -34.21 -4.96 -7.49
CA SER A 510 -34.13 -3.85 -8.44
C SER A 510 -33.94 -2.50 -7.74
N GLY A 511 -32.71 -2.01 -7.72
CA GLY A 511 -32.39 -0.64 -7.33
C GLY A 511 -32.64 0.40 -8.44
N MET A 512 -31.91 1.52 -8.37
CA MET A 512 -31.96 2.62 -9.34
C MET A 512 -31.71 2.13 -10.78
N ARG A 513 -32.63 2.43 -11.71
CA ARG A 513 -32.50 2.14 -13.14
C ARG A 513 -31.43 3.02 -13.81
N THR A 514 -30.77 2.49 -14.84
CA THR A 514 -29.77 3.24 -15.62
C THR A 514 -30.42 4.33 -16.48
N VAL A 515 -29.65 5.38 -16.84
CA VAL A 515 -30.12 6.45 -17.73
C VAL A 515 -30.46 5.94 -19.15
N GLY A 516 -29.95 4.76 -19.53
CA GLY A 516 -30.36 4.05 -20.74
C GLY A 516 -31.78 3.49 -20.63
N GLN A 517 -32.07 2.73 -19.56
CA GLN A 517 -33.41 2.17 -19.29
C GLN A 517 -34.44 3.28 -19.12
N LEU A 518 -34.19 4.25 -18.23
CA LEU A 518 -35.14 5.36 -17.99
C LEU A 518 -35.55 6.12 -19.26
N LYS A 519 -34.67 6.19 -20.28
CA LYS A 519 -34.99 6.83 -21.56
C LYS A 519 -35.69 5.91 -22.56
N HIS A 520 -35.49 4.61 -22.45
CA HIS A 520 -36.26 3.62 -23.19
C HIS A 520 -37.70 3.59 -22.66
N ASP A 521 -37.85 3.45 -21.35
CA ASP A 521 -39.13 3.33 -20.65
C ASP A 521 -40.01 4.59 -20.80
N LEU A 522 -39.40 5.77 -20.89
CA LEU A 522 -40.07 7.06 -21.17
C LEU A 522 -40.13 7.43 -22.67
N GLY A 523 -39.66 6.57 -23.59
CA GLY A 523 -39.63 6.83 -25.03
C GLY A 523 -38.70 7.96 -25.52
N ILE A 524 -37.86 8.53 -24.66
CA ILE A 524 -37.07 9.75 -24.91
C ILE A 524 -35.89 9.49 -25.85
N ARG A 525 -36.15 9.56 -27.16
CA ARG A 525 -35.13 9.47 -28.22
C ARG A 525 -34.16 10.67 -28.18
N LYS A 526 -32.91 10.43 -27.80
CA LYS A 526 -31.86 11.45 -27.73
C LYS A 526 -31.35 11.88 -29.12
N LYS A 527 -31.85 12.99 -29.65
CA LYS A 527 -31.27 13.68 -30.82
C LYS A 527 -29.85 14.20 -30.47
N PRO A 528 -28.79 13.89 -31.25
CA PRO A 528 -27.46 14.46 -31.06
C PRO A 528 -27.36 15.89 -31.63
N ASN A 529 -26.45 16.71 -31.11
CA ASN A 529 -26.14 18.01 -31.70
C ASN A 529 -25.35 17.81 -33.02
N THR A 530 -25.85 18.39 -34.11
CA THR A 530 -25.31 18.33 -35.49
C THR A 530 -23.88 18.81 -35.64
N ASP A 531 -23.44 19.69 -34.74
CA ASP A 531 -22.12 20.35 -34.79
C ASP A 531 -21.09 19.61 -33.93
N SER A 532 -21.58 18.69 -33.08
CA SER A 532 -20.75 17.74 -32.32
C SER A 532 -20.50 16.42 -33.08
N LEU A 533 -21.12 16.23 -34.24
CA LEU A 533 -20.89 15.07 -35.10
C LEU A 533 -19.69 15.30 -36.01
N TYR A 534 -18.77 14.34 -36.05
CA TYR A 534 -17.64 14.36 -36.98
C TYR A 534 -18.12 14.23 -38.42
N LYS A 535 -17.60 15.09 -39.31
CA LYS A 535 -17.88 15.13 -40.75
C LYS A 535 -16.54 15.02 -41.50
N PRO A 536 -16.46 14.36 -42.67
CA PRO A 536 -15.23 14.30 -43.45
C PRO A 536 -14.86 15.71 -43.95
N VAL A 537 -13.60 16.11 -43.76
CA VAL A 537 -13.11 17.47 -44.10
C VAL A 537 -12.14 17.41 -45.29
N VAL A 538 -12.67 17.66 -46.48
CA VAL A 538 -11.84 17.85 -47.69
C VAL A 538 -11.21 19.26 -47.64
N ARG A 539 -9.89 19.35 -47.75
CA ARG A 539 -9.16 20.62 -47.71
C ARG A 539 -8.69 21.04 -49.10
N ALA A 540 -9.14 22.20 -49.58
CA ALA A 540 -8.63 22.79 -50.80
C ALA A 540 -7.15 23.18 -50.67
N GLN A 541 -6.40 23.16 -51.78
CA GLN A 541 -5.00 23.61 -51.80
C GLN A 541 -4.91 25.12 -51.58
N ARG A 542 -4.30 25.54 -50.46
CA ARG A 542 -4.11 26.95 -50.14
C ARG A 542 -2.98 27.55 -50.97
N HIS A 543 -3.34 28.37 -51.96
CA HIS A 543 -2.41 29.25 -52.64
C HIS A 543 -2.25 30.55 -51.84
N PHE A 544 -1.02 31.04 -51.74
CA PHE A 544 -0.69 32.31 -51.07
C PHE A 544 -0.45 33.41 -52.10
N ASN A 545 -0.73 34.66 -51.73
CA ASN A 545 -0.46 35.82 -52.58
C ASN A 545 1.06 35.98 -52.82
N LYS A 546 1.43 36.52 -53.99
CA LYS A 546 2.82 36.85 -54.32
C LYS A 546 3.37 37.90 -53.35
N LEU A 547 4.68 37.86 -53.09
CA LEU A 547 5.35 38.85 -52.25
C LEU A 547 5.22 40.27 -52.85
N HIS A 548 4.61 41.18 -52.10
CA HIS A 548 4.45 42.58 -52.47
C HIS A 548 5.46 43.44 -51.70
N ILE A 549 6.44 44.00 -52.42
CA ILE A 549 7.47 44.88 -51.85
C ILE A 549 6.97 46.34 -51.87
N PRO A 550 7.03 47.10 -50.75
CA PRO A 550 6.63 48.51 -50.75
C PRO A 550 7.47 49.34 -51.73
N ARG A 551 6.81 50.23 -52.50
CA ARG A 551 7.47 51.06 -53.54
C ARG A 551 8.65 51.90 -53.02
N GLN A 552 8.55 52.41 -51.79
CA GLN A 552 9.62 53.15 -51.12
C GLN A 552 10.87 52.27 -50.92
N LEU A 553 10.69 51.06 -50.39
CA LEU A 553 11.77 50.09 -50.22
C LEU A 553 12.32 49.63 -51.58
N GLN A 554 11.47 49.41 -52.58
CA GLN A 554 11.89 49.08 -53.95
C GLN A 554 12.70 50.21 -54.63
N LYS A 555 12.50 51.48 -54.24
CA LYS A 555 13.33 52.61 -54.68
C LYS A 555 14.70 52.63 -53.96
N ALA A 556 14.71 52.30 -52.67
CA ALA A 556 15.91 52.30 -51.82
C ALA A 556 16.80 51.04 -51.94
N LEU A 557 16.30 49.94 -52.52
CA LEU A 557 17.11 48.73 -52.75
C LEU A 557 18.31 49.03 -53.68
N PRO A 558 19.52 48.56 -53.33
CA PRO A 558 20.68 48.59 -54.21
C PRO A 558 20.40 47.99 -55.59
N PHE A 559 21.02 48.54 -56.64
CA PHE A 559 20.74 48.18 -58.04
C PHE A 559 20.77 46.66 -58.32
N LYS A 560 21.71 45.93 -57.70
CA LYS A 560 21.87 44.47 -57.84
C LYS A 560 20.72 43.65 -57.22
N SER A 561 20.07 44.14 -56.16
CA SER A 561 18.98 43.43 -55.46
C SER A 561 17.59 43.97 -55.80
N LYS A 562 17.50 45.09 -56.53
CA LYS A 562 16.25 45.68 -57.01
C LYS A 562 15.53 44.71 -57.97
N PRO A 563 14.28 44.31 -57.68
CA PRO A 563 13.60 43.30 -58.49
C PRO A 563 13.27 43.86 -59.88
N LYS A 564 13.73 43.15 -60.91
CA LYS A 564 13.42 43.40 -62.33
C LYS A 564 11.98 42.94 -62.63
N GLN A 565 11.02 43.68 -62.10
CA GLN A 565 9.61 43.56 -62.47
C GLN A 565 9.36 44.47 -63.68
N ASP A 566 9.30 43.88 -64.86
CA ASP A 566 8.78 44.58 -66.03
C ASP A 566 7.36 45.07 -65.73
N GLN A 567 7.10 46.35 -65.96
CA GLN A 567 5.72 46.83 -65.96
C GLN A 567 4.97 46.11 -67.08
N PRO A 568 3.67 45.77 -66.90
CA PRO A 568 2.88 45.22 -68.00
C PRO A 568 2.96 46.21 -69.17
N LYS A 569 3.51 45.75 -70.30
CA LYS A 569 3.71 46.62 -71.47
C LYS A 569 2.37 47.28 -71.80
N GLY A 570 2.37 48.62 -71.85
CA GLY A 570 1.24 49.37 -72.38
C GLY A 570 0.93 48.93 -73.81
N LYS A 571 -0.22 49.34 -74.35
CA LYS A 571 -0.56 49.08 -75.76
C LYS A 571 0.63 49.49 -76.63
N THR A 572 1.27 48.53 -77.28
CA THR A 572 2.40 48.81 -78.18
C THR A 572 1.91 49.75 -79.28
N PRO A 573 2.67 50.80 -79.63
CA PRO A 573 2.30 51.66 -80.76
C PRO A 573 2.22 50.81 -82.03
N LYS A 574 1.32 51.17 -82.96
CA LYS A 574 1.01 50.36 -84.14
C LYS A 574 2.27 49.99 -84.94
N ASP A 575 3.22 50.91 -85.02
CA ASP A 575 4.46 50.79 -85.80
C ASP A 575 5.42 49.72 -85.24
N LEU A 576 5.25 49.32 -83.98
CA LEU A 576 5.96 48.21 -83.33
C LEU A 576 5.10 46.94 -83.20
N GLN A 577 3.86 46.93 -83.68
CA GLN A 577 3.03 45.74 -83.76
C GLN A 577 3.35 44.98 -85.05
N ARG A 578 4.23 43.98 -84.95
CA ARG A 578 4.39 42.98 -86.03
C ARG A 578 3.03 42.37 -86.36
N PRO A 579 2.68 42.18 -87.65
CA PRO A 579 1.41 41.56 -88.03
C PRO A 579 1.28 40.17 -87.39
N ALA A 580 0.20 39.96 -86.66
CA ALA A 580 -0.04 38.71 -85.95
C ALA A 580 -0.49 37.63 -86.94
N VAL A 581 0.39 36.69 -87.24
CA VAL A 581 0.08 35.53 -88.11
C VAL A 581 -1.05 34.72 -87.47
N ILE A 582 -2.22 34.75 -88.09
CA ILE A 582 -3.39 34.00 -87.66
C ILE A 582 -3.19 32.55 -88.12
N ARG A 583 -2.97 31.64 -87.17
CA ARG A 583 -2.82 30.20 -87.45
C ARG A 583 -4.07 29.61 -88.09
N GLU A 584 -3.85 28.67 -89.00
CA GLU A 584 -4.93 27.94 -89.65
C GLU A 584 -5.75 27.09 -88.67
N PRO A 585 -7.01 26.71 -89.02
CA PRO A 585 -7.83 25.83 -88.18
C PRO A 585 -7.16 24.49 -87.83
N HIS A 586 -6.32 23.95 -88.71
CA HIS A 586 -5.54 22.73 -88.44
C HIS A 586 -4.38 22.99 -87.47
N GLU A 587 -3.51 23.96 -87.76
CA GLU A 587 -2.42 24.36 -86.87
C GLU A 587 -2.90 24.72 -85.45
N ARG A 588 -4.06 25.38 -85.35
CA ARG A 588 -4.67 25.74 -84.08
C ARG A 588 -5.08 24.50 -83.27
N LYS A 589 -5.56 23.43 -83.91
CA LYS A 589 -5.83 22.13 -83.26
C LYS A 589 -4.53 21.46 -82.81
N VAL A 590 -3.50 21.44 -83.66
CA VAL A 590 -2.17 20.86 -83.33
C VAL A 590 -1.53 21.61 -82.15
N ALA A 591 -1.52 22.93 -82.17
CA ALA A 591 -1.00 23.75 -81.08
C ALA A 591 -1.79 23.56 -79.77
N ALA A 592 -3.12 23.42 -79.84
CA ALA A 592 -3.94 23.08 -78.67
C ALA A 592 -3.60 21.70 -78.10
N LEU A 593 -3.39 20.69 -78.96
CA LEU A 593 -2.98 19.35 -78.56
C LEU A 593 -1.59 19.34 -77.90
N LEU A 594 -0.60 20.05 -78.47
CA LEU A 594 0.73 20.18 -77.87
C LEU A 594 0.70 20.91 -76.53
N ASN A 595 -0.18 21.90 -76.36
CA ASN A 595 -0.41 22.56 -75.07
C ASN A 595 -1.07 21.60 -74.05
N ALA A 596 -2.00 20.75 -74.47
CA ALA A 596 -2.60 19.72 -73.60
C ALA A 596 -1.57 18.65 -73.19
N LEU A 597 -0.77 18.15 -74.14
CA LEU A 597 0.26 17.14 -73.88
C LEU A 597 1.37 17.67 -72.95
N SER A 598 1.85 18.90 -73.18
CA SER A 598 2.87 19.52 -72.33
C SER A 598 2.36 19.86 -70.93
N THR A 599 1.10 20.31 -70.78
CA THR A 599 0.51 20.52 -69.44
C THR A 599 0.29 19.21 -68.69
N VAL A 600 -0.16 18.14 -69.35
CA VAL A 600 -0.25 16.78 -68.77
C VAL A 600 1.13 16.23 -68.40
N HIS A 601 2.15 16.40 -69.26
CA HIS A 601 3.52 16.00 -68.95
C HIS A 601 4.06 16.75 -67.72
N ASN A 602 3.95 18.09 -67.71
CA ASN A 602 4.38 18.91 -66.56
C ASN A 602 3.67 18.52 -65.26
N TYR A 603 2.38 18.18 -65.31
CA TYR A 603 1.66 17.65 -64.15
C TYR A 603 2.19 16.28 -63.71
N LYS A 604 2.39 15.34 -64.63
CA LYS A 604 2.95 14.00 -64.34
C LYS A 604 4.35 14.10 -63.74
N SER A 605 5.25 14.86 -64.35
CA SER A 605 6.64 15.05 -63.91
C SER A 605 6.70 15.75 -62.54
N LYS A 606 5.86 16.76 -62.31
CA LYS A 606 5.73 17.39 -60.98
C LYS A 606 5.21 16.42 -59.92
N LYS A 607 4.20 15.60 -60.24
CA LYS A 607 3.66 14.56 -59.34
C LYS A 607 4.73 13.51 -59.01
N ALA A 608 5.46 13.03 -60.01
CA ALA A 608 6.57 12.11 -59.84
C ALA A 608 7.68 12.69 -58.94
N HIS A 609 8.12 13.93 -59.19
CA HIS A 609 9.09 14.61 -58.35
C HIS A 609 8.61 14.77 -56.89
N THR A 610 7.33 15.13 -56.67
CA THR A 610 6.79 15.21 -55.29
C THR A 610 6.74 13.85 -54.59
N ALA A 611 6.49 12.76 -55.32
CA ALA A 611 6.50 11.40 -54.78
C ALA A 611 7.93 10.90 -54.48
N GLN A 612 8.90 11.19 -55.37
CA GLN A 612 10.32 10.91 -55.16
C GLN A 612 10.86 11.70 -53.96
N HIS A 613 10.56 13.00 -53.85
CA HIS A 613 10.96 13.84 -52.72
C HIS A 613 10.32 13.36 -51.40
N ALA A 614 9.09 12.85 -51.42
CA ALA A 614 8.48 12.22 -50.24
C ALA A 614 9.25 10.96 -49.82
N LYS A 615 9.47 10.02 -50.75
CA LYS A 615 10.27 8.79 -50.51
C LYS A 615 11.67 9.12 -50.01
N HIS A 616 12.35 10.09 -50.61
CA HIS A 616 13.70 10.50 -50.22
C HIS A 616 13.72 11.12 -48.80
N LYS A 617 12.72 11.92 -48.44
CA LYS A 617 12.59 12.46 -47.07
C LYS A 617 12.40 11.35 -46.03
N ASP A 618 11.65 10.30 -46.34
CA ASP A 618 11.45 9.18 -45.43
C ASP A 618 12.66 8.22 -45.40
N PHE A 619 13.39 8.08 -46.51
CA PHE A 619 14.71 7.43 -46.53
C PHE A 619 15.73 8.18 -45.67
N LEU A 620 15.82 9.52 -45.77
CA LEU A 620 16.70 10.33 -44.91
C LEU A 620 16.37 10.09 -43.43
N ARG A 621 15.09 10.16 -43.04
CA ARG A 621 14.66 9.84 -41.65
C ARG A 621 15.09 8.46 -41.16
N GLN A 622 15.08 7.45 -42.03
CA GLN A 622 15.53 6.09 -41.68
C GLN A 622 17.05 6.03 -41.55
N ARG A 623 17.78 6.66 -42.47
CA ARG A 623 19.25 6.77 -42.44
C ARG A 623 19.72 7.53 -41.19
N ASP A 624 19.14 8.69 -40.92
CA ASP A 624 19.52 9.56 -39.79
C ASP A 624 19.32 8.82 -38.46
N LYS A 625 18.23 8.05 -38.32
CA LYS A 625 18.02 7.14 -37.17
C LYS A 625 19.06 6.02 -37.11
N ALA A 626 19.43 5.41 -38.23
CA ALA A 626 20.46 4.38 -38.26
C ALA A 626 21.87 4.94 -37.92
N GLU A 627 22.15 6.19 -38.30
CA GLU A 627 23.36 6.92 -37.91
C GLU A 627 23.36 7.25 -36.40
N GLU A 628 22.23 7.67 -35.82
CA GLU A 628 22.08 7.79 -34.36
C GLU A 628 22.32 6.47 -33.63
N ASP A 629 21.72 5.37 -34.09
CA ASP A 629 21.83 4.06 -33.45
C ASP A 629 23.25 3.47 -33.61
N LYS A 630 23.94 3.78 -34.71
CA LYS A 630 25.38 3.50 -34.88
C LYS A 630 26.23 4.32 -33.90
N LEU A 631 25.93 5.60 -33.70
CA LEU A 631 26.62 6.47 -32.73
C LEU A 631 26.40 6.01 -31.28
N LYS A 632 25.20 5.51 -30.93
CA LYS A 632 24.92 4.91 -29.61
C LYS A 632 25.82 3.68 -29.38
N ARG A 633 25.84 2.73 -30.33
CA ARG A 633 26.73 1.54 -30.28
C ARG A 633 28.21 1.91 -30.18
N GLN A 634 28.68 2.92 -30.92
CA GLN A 634 30.06 3.39 -30.83
C GLN A 634 30.39 4.01 -29.46
N LYS A 635 29.48 4.79 -28.86
CA LYS A 635 29.65 5.34 -27.50
C LYS A 635 29.69 4.23 -26.44
N GLU A 636 28.83 3.22 -26.56
CA GLU A 636 28.81 2.06 -25.67
C GLU A 636 30.10 1.22 -25.79
N ALA A 637 30.54 0.92 -27.01
CA ALA A 637 31.79 0.21 -27.26
C ALA A 637 33.00 0.97 -26.70
N LYS A 638 33.08 2.29 -26.93
CA LYS A 638 34.13 3.15 -26.36
C LYS A 638 34.08 3.20 -24.82
N LYS A 639 32.89 3.22 -24.21
CA LYS A 639 32.71 3.15 -22.74
C LYS A 639 33.13 1.78 -22.17
N LYS A 640 32.81 0.67 -22.85
CA LYS A 640 33.27 -0.69 -22.49
C LYS A 640 34.80 -0.79 -22.59
N LEU A 641 35.40 -0.30 -23.67
CA LEU A 641 36.86 -0.30 -23.86
C LEU A 641 37.58 0.46 -22.75
N TYR A 642 37.17 1.71 -22.43
CA TYR A 642 37.79 2.44 -21.33
C TYR A 642 37.55 1.81 -19.96
N ARG A 643 36.41 1.16 -19.71
CA ARG A 643 36.19 0.38 -18.48
C ARG A 643 37.20 -0.77 -18.37
N MET A 644 37.41 -1.53 -19.43
CA MET A 644 38.40 -2.62 -19.44
C MET A 644 39.84 -2.10 -19.31
N MET A 645 40.18 -1.00 -19.98
CA MET A 645 41.49 -0.36 -19.83
C MET A 645 41.73 0.11 -18.40
N GLY A 646 40.80 0.84 -17.78
CA GLY A 646 40.91 1.29 -16.40
C GLY A 646 40.91 0.15 -15.37
N GLN A 647 40.22 -0.97 -15.65
CA GLN A 647 40.34 -2.18 -14.84
C GLN A 647 41.70 -2.86 -15.00
N LYS A 648 42.26 -2.92 -16.21
CA LYS A 648 43.61 -3.46 -16.47
C LYS A 648 44.70 -2.57 -15.86
N GLU A 649 44.52 -1.27 -15.88
CA GLU A 649 45.39 -0.26 -15.26
C GLU A 649 45.35 -0.36 -13.72
N LYS A 650 44.15 -0.43 -13.12
CA LYS A 650 44.03 -0.74 -11.68
C LYS A 650 44.60 -2.10 -11.29
N LYS A 651 44.48 -3.14 -12.14
CA LYS A 651 45.16 -4.43 -11.92
C LYS A 651 46.69 -4.26 -11.96
N ARG A 652 47.25 -3.52 -12.92
CA ARG A 652 48.70 -3.21 -12.97
C ARG A 652 49.18 -2.44 -11.75
N GLN A 653 48.41 -1.46 -11.28
CA GLN A 653 48.74 -0.67 -10.07
C GLN A 653 48.72 -1.54 -8.81
N ARG A 654 47.74 -2.45 -8.68
CA ARG A 654 47.72 -3.43 -7.55
C ARG A 654 48.86 -4.44 -7.66
N SER A 655 49.21 -4.91 -8.85
CA SER A 655 50.34 -5.83 -9.05
C SER A 655 51.72 -5.18 -9.00
N SER A 656 51.82 -3.85 -9.02
CA SER A 656 53.05 -3.11 -8.70
C SER A 656 53.11 -2.64 -7.25
N LEU A 657 52.07 -2.94 -6.45
CA LEU A 657 52.02 -2.71 -5.00
C LEU A 657 52.16 -4.00 -4.19
N LYS A 658 51.91 -5.18 -4.77
CA LYS A 658 52.51 -6.41 -4.25
C LYS A 658 53.96 -6.45 -4.74
N GLY A 659 54.90 -6.59 -3.80
CA GLY A 659 56.30 -6.84 -4.14
C GLY A 659 56.46 -8.15 -4.91
N ALA A 660 57.61 -8.34 -5.54
CA ALA A 660 58.00 -9.68 -5.96
C ALA A 660 58.15 -10.55 -4.70
N PRO A 661 57.73 -11.83 -4.71
CA PRO A 661 58.24 -12.77 -3.73
C PRO A 661 59.77 -12.80 -3.85
N GLN A 662 60.46 -12.94 -2.72
CA GLN A 662 61.82 -13.43 -2.73
C GLN A 662 61.74 -14.95 -2.90
N ASP A 663 62.44 -15.46 -3.91
CA ASP A 663 62.69 -16.89 -4.03
C ASP A 663 63.91 -17.20 -3.14
N ASP A 664 63.73 -18.04 -2.11
CA ASP A 664 64.79 -18.70 -1.34
C ASP A 664 64.99 -20.14 -1.86
#